data_AF-A0A5C1AHF1-F1
#
_entry.id   AF-A0A5C1AHF1-F1
#
_cell.length_a   1.000
_cell.length_b   1.000
_cell.length_c   1.000
_cell.angle_alpha   90.00
_cell.angle_beta   90.00
_cell.angle_gamma   90.00
#
_symmetry.space_group_name_H-M   'P 1'
#
loop_
_entity.id
_entity.type
_entity.pdbx_description
1 polymer ?
#
loop_
_entity_poly.entity_id
_entity_poly.type
_entity_poly.pdbx_seq_one_letter_code
_entity_poly.pdbx_strand_id
1 'polypeptide(L)'
;MPRKALLTLPTADTCRWQITTNDSRACGLVAAVLEVGPSITAPLSADVCEACCRSFPPSPEQLNPVVASLLYTASGRVLADGTIPADGVEKARQVRERALRSLNVAHPDSRRITPARETIPCHWLGTAVTASDGPVDKTVTHRCRHPRHEWASPSICKMCHDWAIRPSVSRPLTLDEIVPPPERLCGPAVRKWGVGITTSPRRQPTLEMCLDGVVRAGWEEPLLFLDGTVRIPDRYADLPVTWRENGIGAWPAWYLAMAELCFQRPDADAYVILQDDVLLHDRGPLREYLERVLWPGDRPGVISLFYTGIDARHGWSRTGWHWGAQGFVFPPGVARAMLADADLSRTWLATAGGPHSPIPERIHEWVVRAGVDVWFANPSLSQHAGNASTIWSEAHISGGRKAHWFSGSIDTEFAAEENFAAFPEEQFPCAARDQSGYQDRVDRGRERMAGHSVVICGLCRNVRHFLPRTAARVEKLGSMFRDYRAIFFENDSEDASPEFLRDWASVNPRVEFISEKLGVRQYPATRDLRRAAWLAKCRNRYRERFAQAYADYDYVIVLDTDLMGGWSYEGIAHTFGHESWDFVGSYGLLGRVPRRADEFPYVHFDTWAFHPAKGTAARQLTNFADLRLHRGDPLLPVESCFGGLGVYRSACLLECAYASDTGVEHTGLHDRMKRAGFDRLFLNPSQVVLYSPGY
;
A
#
# COMPACT_ATOMS: atom_id res chain seq x y z
N MET A 1 -7.76 21.57 -36.95
CA MET A 1 -6.89 21.39 -35.76
C MET A 1 -7.61 21.98 -34.56
N PRO A 2 -7.88 21.21 -33.50
CA PRO A 2 -8.46 21.78 -32.29
C PRO A 2 -7.48 22.82 -31.73
N ARG A 3 -7.96 24.03 -31.43
CA ARG A 3 -7.16 25.09 -30.82
C ARG A 3 -6.74 24.66 -29.42
N LYS A 4 -5.42 24.65 -29.18
CA LYS A 4 -4.81 24.46 -27.85
C LYS A 4 -5.38 25.49 -26.88
N ALA A 5 -6.19 25.07 -25.92
CA ALA A 5 -6.49 25.89 -24.77
C ALA A 5 -5.29 25.79 -23.82
N LEU A 6 -4.29 26.65 -24.01
CA LEU A 6 -3.23 26.82 -23.01
C LEU A 6 -3.90 27.45 -21.79
N LEU A 7 -4.04 26.66 -20.72
CA LEU A 7 -4.45 27.15 -19.41
C LEU A 7 -3.27 27.95 -18.85
N THR A 8 -3.14 29.21 -19.27
CA THR A 8 -2.02 30.08 -18.90
C THR A 8 -2.16 30.45 -17.43
N LEU A 9 -1.36 29.82 -16.57
CA LEU A 9 -1.31 30.14 -15.14
C LEU A 9 -0.73 31.55 -14.94
N PRO A 10 -1.22 32.30 -13.94
CA PRO A 10 -0.69 33.63 -13.64
C PRO A 10 0.78 33.55 -13.20
N THR A 11 1.59 34.49 -13.67
CA THR A 11 2.92 34.79 -13.14
C THR A 11 2.84 35.96 -12.18
N ALA A 12 3.94 36.29 -11.50
CA ALA A 12 4.00 37.47 -10.63
C ALA A 12 3.67 38.78 -11.38
N ASP A 13 3.86 38.83 -12.70
CA ASP A 13 3.60 40.01 -13.54
C ASP A 13 2.26 39.93 -14.29
N THR A 14 1.64 38.74 -14.40
CA THR A 14 0.34 38.56 -15.06
C THR A 14 -0.79 38.23 -14.09
N CYS A 15 -0.53 38.30 -12.77
CA CYS A 15 -1.52 38.02 -11.74
C CYS A 15 -2.62 39.09 -11.73
N ARG A 16 -3.87 38.68 -12.02
CA ARG A 16 -5.05 39.56 -12.01
C ARG A 16 -5.32 40.26 -10.66
N TRP A 17 -4.77 39.72 -9.58
CA TRP A 17 -4.94 40.23 -8.23
C TRP A 17 -3.80 41.17 -7.80
N GLN A 18 -2.82 41.44 -8.66
CA GLN A 18 -1.76 42.38 -8.34
C GLN A 18 -2.26 43.82 -8.49
N ILE A 19 -2.06 44.63 -7.44
CA ILE A 19 -2.30 46.07 -7.48
C ILE A 19 -0.94 46.76 -7.38
N THR A 20 -0.65 47.68 -8.30
CA THR A 20 0.62 48.44 -8.32
C THR A 20 0.34 49.90 -8.01
N THR A 21 0.91 50.43 -6.93
CA THR A 21 0.79 51.84 -6.52
C THR A 21 2.15 52.37 -6.06
N ASN A 22 2.70 53.41 -6.71
CA ASN A 22 3.95 54.09 -6.32
C ASN A 22 5.10 53.13 -5.95
N ASP A 23 5.50 52.24 -6.86
CA ASP A 23 6.53 51.19 -6.69
C ASP A 23 6.26 50.13 -5.61
N SER A 24 5.07 50.12 -4.99
CA SER A 24 4.62 49.07 -4.07
C SER A 24 3.59 48.14 -4.74
N ARG A 25 3.72 46.83 -4.48
CA ARG A 25 2.79 45.78 -4.93
C ARG A 25 1.87 45.41 -3.77
N ALA A 26 0.57 45.28 -4.01
CA ALA A 26 -0.40 44.80 -3.04
C ALA A 26 -1.24 43.66 -3.63
N CYS A 27 -1.82 42.79 -2.80
CA CYS A 27 -2.71 41.72 -3.26
C CYS A 27 -4.17 42.13 -3.14
N GLY A 28 -4.80 42.42 -4.27
CA GLY A 28 -6.22 42.71 -4.40
C GLY A 28 -7.13 41.57 -3.95
N LEU A 29 -6.68 40.31 -4.02
CA LEU A 29 -7.45 39.19 -3.47
C LEU A 29 -7.56 39.26 -1.94
N VAL A 30 -6.46 39.63 -1.26
CA VAL A 30 -6.45 39.80 0.20
C VAL A 30 -7.38 40.96 0.59
N ALA A 31 -7.30 42.07 -0.13
CA ALA A 31 -8.18 43.23 0.05
C ALA A 31 -9.66 42.86 -0.16
N ALA A 32 -9.98 42.13 -1.24
CA ALA A 32 -11.33 41.71 -1.57
C ALA A 32 -11.93 40.75 -0.52
N VAL A 33 -11.16 39.76 -0.05
CA VAL A 33 -11.65 38.78 0.95
C VAL A 33 -11.88 39.41 2.33
N LEU A 34 -11.05 40.39 2.70
CA LEU A 34 -11.19 41.12 3.97
C LEU A 34 -12.16 42.31 3.88
N GLU A 35 -12.59 42.69 2.67
CA GLU A 35 -13.40 43.90 2.42
C GLU A 35 -12.73 45.18 2.95
N VAL A 36 -11.39 45.24 2.86
CA VAL A 36 -10.58 46.39 3.32
C VAL A 36 -9.82 47.05 2.18
N GLY A 37 -9.43 48.32 2.38
CA GLY A 37 -8.62 49.06 1.42
C GLY A 37 -7.20 48.46 1.22
N PRO A 38 -6.57 48.68 0.05
CA PRO A 38 -5.25 48.12 -0.27
C PRO A 38 -4.13 48.55 0.69
N SER A 39 -4.29 49.67 1.40
CA SER A 39 -3.35 50.17 2.42
C SER A 39 -3.12 49.21 3.58
N ILE A 40 -4.10 48.36 3.93
CA ILE A 40 -3.99 47.39 5.03
C ILE A 40 -3.22 46.12 4.60
N THR A 41 -3.12 45.86 3.30
CA THR A 41 -2.54 44.62 2.75
C THR A 41 -1.00 44.61 2.67
N ALA A 42 -0.34 45.71 3.07
CA ALA A 42 1.11 45.95 3.05
C ALA A 42 1.81 45.75 1.68
N PRO A 43 2.95 46.43 1.44
CA PRO A 43 3.75 46.16 0.26
C PRO A 43 4.25 44.70 0.27
N LEU A 44 3.97 43.97 -0.81
CA LEU A 44 4.43 42.61 -1.06
C LEU A 44 5.74 42.66 -1.86
N SER A 45 6.70 41.82 -1.48
CA SER A 45 7.88 41.59 -2.31
C SER A 45 7.52 40.80 -3.57
N ALA A 46 8.36 40.89 -4.61
CA ALA A 46 8.23 40.07 -5.81
C ALA A 46 8.24 38.58 -5.47
N ASP A 47 9.08 38.16 -4.51
CA ASP A 47 9.21 36.77 -4.06
C ASP A 47 7.90 36.19 -3.50
N VAL A 48 7.09 37.00 -2.79
CA VAL A 48 5.80 36.55 -2.27
C VAL A 48 4.81 36.29 -3.41
N CYS A 49 4.76 37.19 -4.40
CA CYS A 49 3.94 36.98 -5.59
C CYS A 49 4.41 35.77 -6.39
N GLU A 50 5.72 35.58 -6.53
CA GLU A 50 6.28 34.41 -7.22
C GLU A 50 5.97 33.11 -6.49
N ALA A 51 6.14 33.06 -5.16
CA ALA A 51 5.77 31.92 -4.34
C ALA A 51 4.27 31.59 -4.44
N CYS A 52 3.41 32.62 -4.45
CA CYS A 52 1.97 32.46 -4.66
C CYS A 52 1.66 31.82 -6.03
N CYS A 53 2.31 32.31 -7.09
CA CYS A 53 2.12 31.82 -8.46
C CYS A 53 2.74 30.44 -8.70
N ARG A 54 3.76 30.04 -7.93
CA ARG A 54 4.33 28.68 -7.93
C ARG A 54 3.39 27.67 -7.25
N SER A 55 2.46 28.12 -6.40
CA SER A 55 1.38 27.30 -5.85
C SER A 55 0.23 27.14 -6.87
N PHE A 56 -0.93 26.64 -6.41
CA PHE A 56 -2.15 26.70 -7.21
C PHE A 56 -2.74 28.12 -7.19
N PRO A 57 -3.34 28.61 -8.30
CA PRO A 57 -3.92 29.94 -8.36
C PRO A 57 -5.02 30.16 -7.30
N PRO A 58 -4.94 31.21 -6.48
CA PRO A 58 -5.91 31.45 -5.42
C PRO A 58 -7.17 32.17 -5.94
N SER A 59 -8.31 31.90 -5.29
CA SER A 59 -9.60 32.58 -5.51
C SER A 59 -10.23 33.00 -4.19
N PRO A 60 -11.30 33.83 -4.21
CA PRO A 60 -12.04 34.18 -3.00
C PRO A 60 -12.59 32.97 -2.25
N GLU A 61 -12.88 31.86 -2.95
CA GLU A 61 -13.41 30.59 -2.43
C GLU A 61 -12.28 29.61 -2.05
N GLN A 62 -11.13 29.67 -2.72
CA GLN A 62 -10.03 28.73 -2.52
C GLN A 62 -8.69 29.45 -2.26
N LEU A 63 -8.26 29.41 -1.00
CA LEU A 63 -7.02 30.05 -0.56
C LEU A 63 -5.83 29.10 -0.72
N ASN A 64 -4.81 29.53 -1.45
CA ASN A 64 -3.52 28.85 -1.41
C ASN A 64 -2.75 29.21 -0.11
N PRO A 65 -1.71 28.45 0.27
CA PRO A 65 -1.00 28.68 1.54
C PRO A 65 -0.40 30.08 1.67
N VAL A 66 0.02 30.70 0.55
CA VAL A 66 0.60 32.04 0.55
C VAL A 66 -0.46 33.09 0.84
N VAL A 67 -1.59 33.06 0.13
CA VAL A 67 -2.71 33.98 0.36
C VAL A 67 -3.33 33.76 1.75
N ALA A 68 -3.42 32.51 2.21
CA ALA A 68 -3.87 32.21 3.57
C ALA A 68 -2.94 32.84 4.63
N SER A 69 -1.62 32.79 4.44
CA SER A 69 -0.65 33.45 5.32
C SER A 69 -0.82 34.97 5.33
N LEU A 70 -1.04 35.56 4.16
CA LEU A 70 -1.31 36.99 4.02
C LEU A 70 -2.61 37.41 4.71
N LEU A 71 -3.69 36.64 4.53
CA LEU A 71 -4.98 36.87 5.18
C LEU A 71 -4.90 36.72 6.69
N TYR A 72 -4.16 35.72 7.20
CA TYR A 72 -3.95 35.54 8.63
C TYR A 72 -3.24 36.75 9.26
N THR A 73 -2.22 37.26 8.58
CA THR A 73 -1.46 38.45 9.03
C THR A 73 -2.31 39.72 8.96
N ALA A 74 -2.99 39.94 7.82
CA ALA A 74 -3.80 41.13 7.60
C ALA A 74 -5.04 41.18 8.52
N SER A 75 -5.74 40.06 8.71
CA SER A 75 -6.83 39.96 9.70
C SER A 75 -6.32 40.20 11.13
N GLY A 76 -5.12 39.74 11.49
CA GLY A 76 -4.50 40.03 12.78
C GLY A 76 -4.28 41.53 13.01
N ARG A 77 -3.88 42.28 11.98
CA ARG A 77 -3.74 43.75 12.05
C ARG A 77 -5.09 44.45 12.21
N VAL A 78 -6.09 44.03 11.44
CA VAL A 78 -7.48 44.52 11.55
C VAL A 78 -8.02 44.30 12.97
N LEU A 79 -7.77 43.12 13.55
CA LEU A 79 -8.20 42.81 14.93
C LEU A 79 -7.43 43.59 16.00
N ALA A 80 -6.23 44.09 15.70
CA ALA A 80 -5.43 44.92 16.59
C ALA A 80 -5.75 46.43 16.46
N ASP A 81 -6.41 46.83 15.37
CA ASP A 81 -6.84 48.20 15.13
C ASP A 81 -8.20 48.47 15.81
N GLY A 82 -8.16 49.18 16.94
CA GLY A 82 -9.34 49.48 17.75
C GLY A 82 -10.32 50.49 17.13
N THR A 83 -10.08 50.95 15.89
CA THR A 83 -10.93 51.93 15.19
C THR A 83 -11.94 51.30 14.23
N ILE A 84 -11.94 49.97 14.08
CA ILE A 84 -12.75 49.25 13.10
C ILE A 84 -14.14 48.91 13.68
N PRO A 85 -15.23 49.09 12.90
CA PRO A 85 -16.59 48.73 13.34
C PRO A 85 -16.76 47.24 13.70
N ALA A 86 -17.76 46.92 14.54
CA ALA A 86 -17.95 45.60 15.14
C ALA A 86 -18.21 44.47 14.12
N ASP A 87 -18.87 44.77 13.01
CA ASP A 87 -19.07 43.88 11.86
C ASP A 87 -17.74 43.56 11.15
N GLY A 88 -16.86 44.54 11.00
CA GLY A 88 -15.50 44.35 10.48
C GLY A 88 -14.63 43.47 11.38
N VAL A 89 -14.78 43.57 12.70
CA VAL A 89 -14.09 42.71 13.68
C VAL A 89 -14.54 41.25 13.55
N GLU A 90 -15.86 41.02 13.44
CA GLU A 90 -16.40 39.67 13.29
C GLU A 90 -15.99 39.03 11.97
N LYS A 91 -16.06 39.78 10.86
CA LYS A 91 -15.56 39.34 9.55
C LYS A 91 -14.07 38.99 9.61
N ALA A 92 -13.25 39.82 10.27
CA ALA A 92 -11.82 39.56 10.41
C ALA A 92 -11.53 38.29 11.22
N ARG A 93 -12.32 37.97 12.25
CA ARG A 93 -12.23 36.69 12.98
C ARG A 93 -12.54 35.51 12.06
N GLN A 94 -13.64 35.57 11.31
CA GLN A 94 -14.04 34.52 10.38
C GLN A 94 -12.99 34.28 9.28
N VAL A 95 -12.45 35.35 8.71
CA VAL A 95 -11.37 35.27 7.72
C VAL A 95 -10.09 34.71 8.33
N ARG A 96 -9.74 35.09 9.57
CA ARG A 96 -8.57 34.58 10.28
C ARG A 96 -8.68 33.09 10.57
N GLU A 97 -9.83 32.62 11.03
CA GLU A 97 -10.09 31.18 11.23
C GLU A 97 -10.04 30.41 9.91
N ARG A 98 -10.64 30.95 8.85
CA ARG A 98 -10.57 30.35 7.51
C ARG A 98 -9.13 30.28 6.99
N ALA A 99 -8.35 31.32 7.22
CA ALA A 99 -6.93 31.36 6.89
C ALA A 99 -6.16 30.31 7.70
N LEU A 100 -6.41 30.18 9.01
CA LEU A 100 -5.82 29.14 9.86
C LEU A 100 -6.12 27.72 9.35
N ARG A 101 -7.38 27.42 8.99
CA ARG A 101 -7.76 26.14 8.37
C ARG A 101 -6.99 25.90 7.07
N SER A 102 -6.83 26.95 6.26
CA SER A 102 -6.12 26.92 4.97
C SER A 102 -4.59 26.92 5.12
N LEU A 103 -4.06 27.28 6.29
CA LEU A 103 -2.65 27.20 6.67
C LEU A 103 -2.28 25.88 7.32
N ASN A 104 -3.24 25.22 7.99
CA ASN A 104 -3.00 24.10 8.89
C ASN A 104 -2.02 23.10 8.25
N VAL A 105 -0.83 22.95 8.85
CA VAL A 105 0.26 22.16 8.29
C VAL A 105 -0.24 20.72 8.24
N ALA A 106 -0.40 20.18 7.04
CA ALA A 106 -0.51 18.74 6.91
C ALA A 106 0.81 18.17 7.40
N HIS A 107 0.86 17.78 8.67
CA HIS A 107 1.95 16.95 9.16
C HIS A 107 2.02 15.75 8.22
N PRO A 108 3.21 15.37 7.74
CA PRO A 108 3.34 14.16 6.95
C PRO A 108 2.81 13.01 7.82
N ASP A 109 1.61 12.57 7.49
CA ASP A 109 1.03 11.41 8.10
C ASP A 109 1.94 10.22 7.73
N SER A 110 2.15 9.28 8.65
CA SER A 110 3.01 8.11 8.47
C SER A 110 2.60 7.17 7.32
N ARG A 111 1.59 7.56 6.54
CA ARG A 111 0.92 6.75 5.51
C ARG A 111 1.15 7.25 4.09
N ARG A 112 2.02 8.27 3.87
CA ARG A 112 2.42 8.68 2.52
C ARG A 112 3.06 7.53 1.76
N ILE A 113 2.75 7.44 0.48
CA ILE A 113 3.50 6.62 -0.46
C ILE A 113 4.16 7.57 -1.45
N THR A 114 5.48 7.65 -1.39
CA THR A 114 6.27 8.34 -2.39
C THR A 114 6.84 7.30 -3.33
N PRO A 115 6.43 7.23 -4.62
CA PRO A 115 7.04 6.29 -5.56
C PRO A 115 8.55 6.48 -5.54
N ALA A 116 9.30 5.39 -5.33
CA ALA A 116 10.74 5.45 -5.15
C ALA A 116 11.42 6.11 -6.36
N ARG A 117 10.88 5.93 -7.56
CA ARG A 117 11.35 6.57 -8.80
C ARG A 117 11.30 8.08 -8.81
N GLU A 118 10.54 8.71 -7.91
CA GLU A 118 10.50 10.17 -7.81
C GLU A 118 11.66 10.76 -7.01
N THR A 119 12.22 10.00 -6.08
CA THR A 119 13.19 10.50 -5.09
C THR A 119 14.52 9.76 -5.11
N ILE A 120 14.55 8.53 -5.62
CA ILE A 120 15.70 7.65 -5.63
C ILE A 120 16.16 7.48 -7.09
N PRO A 121 17.47 7.59 -7.40
CA PRO A 121 18.00 7.26 -8.71
C PRO A 121 17.82 5.77 -9.03
N CYS A 122 17.54 5.45 -10.29
CA CYS A 122 17.49 4.06 -10.75
C CYS A 122 18.85 3.37 -10.54
N HIS A 123 18.85 2.15 -10.02
CA HIS A 123 20.04 1.31 -9.87
C HIS A 123 20.87 1.20 -11.16
N TRP A 124 20.18 1.13 -12.29
CA TRP A 124 20.80 0.92 -13.60
C TRP A 124 21.32 2.20 -14.24
N LEU A 125 21.02 3.38 -13.70
CA LEU A 125 21.43 4.65 -14.28
C LEU A 125 22.92 4.89 -13.96
N GLY A 126 23.78 4.79 -14.98
CA GLY A 126 25.21 4.96 -14.85
C GLY A 126 25.66 6.42 -14.84
N THR A 127 26.94 6.63 -15.16
CA THR A 127 27.56 7.95 -15.18
C THR A 127 26.97 8.84 -16.27
N ALA A 128 26.88 10.13 -15.96
CA ALA A 128 26.55 11.16 -16.93
C ALA A 128 27.60 11.20 -18.05
N VAL A 129 27.13 11.35 -19.28
CA VAL A 129 27.95 11.57 -20.47
C VAL A 129 27.42 12.82 -21.16
N THR A 130 28.29 13.81 -21.34
CA THR A 130 28.00 14.97 -22.16
C THR A 130 27.92 14.52 -23.61
N ALA A 131 26.74 14.66 -24.24
CA ALA A 131 26.56 14.33 -25.64
C ALA A 131 27.48 15.21 -26.49
N SER A 132 28.52 14.62 -27.10
CA SER A 132 29.37 15.32 -28.05
C SER A 132 28.84 15.26 -29.48
N ASP A 133 27.93 14.34 -29.86
CA ASP A 133 27.33 14.30 -31.20
C ASP A 133 26.00 13.51 -31.23
N GLY A 134 24.87 14.17 -30.99
CA GLY A 134 23.54 13.57 -31.15
C GLY A 134 22.43 14.63 -31.27
N PRO A 135 21.38 14.41 -32.11
CA PRO A 135 20.41 15.45 -32.40
C PRO A 135 19.36 15.55 -31.28
N VAL A 136 19.21 16.77 -30.75
CA VAL A 136 18.08 17.27 -29.96
C VAL A 136 17.92 16.65 -28.57
N ASP A 137 18.68 17.14 -27.58
CA ASP A 137 18.19 17.96 -26.46
C ASP A 137 19.37 18.21 -25.50
N LYS A 138 19.44 19.38 -24.85
CA LYS A 138 20.52 19.74 -23.91
C LYS A 138 20.38 19.03 -22.55
N THR A 139 19.86 17.80 -22.54
CA THR A 139 19.68 16.99 -21.35
C THR A 139 20.89 16.11 -21.13
N VAL A 140 21.42 16.08 -19.91
CA VAL A 140 22.47 15.15 -19.52
C VAL A 140 21.97 13.72 -19.75
N THR A 141 22.59 13.01 -20.69
CA THR A 141 22.35 11.60 -20.97
C THR A 141 23.28 10.74 -20.12
N HIS A 142 22.78 9.62 -19.63
CA HIS A 142 23.56 8.66 -18.85
C HIS A 142 23.67 7.35 -19.61
N ARG A 143 24.81 6.64 -19.46
CA ARG A 143 24.93 5.27 -19.95
C ARG A 143 24.12 4.35 -19.04
N CYS A 144 23.10 3.69 -19.57
CA CYS A 144 22.31 2.75 -18.80
C CYS A 144 23.06 1.41 -18.71
N ARG A 145 23.06 0.79 -17.52
CA ARG A 145 23.63 -0.54 -17.28
C ARG A 145 22.60 -1.65 -17.41
N HIS A 146 21.35 -1.30 -17.71
CA HIS A 146 20.28 -2.28 -17.89
C HIS A 146 20.51 -3.02 -19.23
N PRO A 147 20.40 -4.36 -19.30
CA PRO A 147 20.71 -5.12 -20.52
C PRO A 147 19.91 -4.72 -21.76
N ARG A 148 18.73 -4.11 -21.57
CA ARG A 148 17.84 -3.66 -22.66
C ARG A 148 18.04 -2.20 -23.08
N HIS A 149 18.83 -1.42 -22.35
CA HIS A 149 18.97 0.01 -22.56
C HIS A 149 20.44 0.39 -22.64
N GLU A 150 20.81 1.17 -23.65
CA GLU A 150 22.18 1.66 -23.78
C GLU A 150 22.34 3.05 -23.15
N TRP A 151 21.33 3.92 -23.33
CA TRP A 151 21.35 5.32 -22.91
C TRP A 151 20.00 5.75 -22.33
N ALA A 152 20.00 6.62 -21.33
CA ALA A 152 18.79 7.22 -20.80
C ALA A 152 19.07 8.62 -20.21
N SER A 153 18.19 9.59 -20.45
CA SER A 153 18.10 10.78 -19.60
C SER A 153 17.38 10.43 -18.30
N PRO A 154 17.50 11.25 -17.23
CA PRO A 154 16.74 11.03 -16.00
C PRO A 154 15.22 10.96 -16.21
N SER A 155 14.67 11.82 -17.10
CA SER A 155 13.23 11.83 -17.40
C SER A 155 12.78 10.57 -18.15
N ILE A 156 13.56 10.09 -19.12
CA ILE A 156 13.29 8.82 -19.82
C ILE A 156 13.40 7.64 -18.84
N CYS A 157 14.41 7.66 -17.96
CA CYS A 157 14.61 6.61 -16.97
C CYS A 157 13.42 6.49 -16.00
N LYS A 158 12.80 7.61 -15.60
CA LYS A 158 11.57 7.62 -14.78
C LYS A 158 10.37 6.96 -15.47
N MET A 159 10.31 7.00 -16.81
CA MET A 159 9.24 6.36 -17.58
C MET A 159 9.49 4.87 -17.86
N CYS A 160 10.67 4.35 -17.52
CA CYS A 160 11.05 2.97 -17.78
C CYS A 160 10.33 1.96 -16.88
N HIS A 161 9.85 0.85 -17.46
CA HIS A 161 9.30 -0.30 -16.73
C HIS A 161 10.36 -1.10 -15.96
N ASP A 162 11.61 -1.11 -16.45
CA ASP A 162 12.74 -1.77 -15.80
C ASP A 162 13.44 -0.89 -14.74
N TRP A 163 12.84 0.26 -14.39
CA TRP A 163 13.34 1.09 -13.29
C TRP A 163 13.29 0.29 -11.98
N ALA A 164 14.35 0.35 -11.19
CA ALA A 164 14.42 -0.34 -9.90
C ALA A 164 15.36 0.38 -8.92
N ILE A 165 15.04 0.28 -7.62
CA ILE A 165 15.94 0.71 -6.53
C ILE A 165 17.19 -0.19 -6.48
N ARG A 166 16.98 -1.48 -6.74
CA ARG A 166 17.97 -2.55 -6.72
C ARG A 166 17.55 -3.68 -7.65
N PRO A 167 18.49 -4.52 -8.13
CA PRO A 167 18.14 -5.70 -8.93
C PRO A 167 17.22 -6.62 -8.13
N SER A 168 16.20 -7.17 -8.78
CA SER A 168 15.38 -8.23 -8.19
C SER A 168 16.18 -9.53 -8.11
N VAL A 169 15.90 -10.35 -7.10
CA VAL A 169 16.57 -11.66 -6.91
C VAL A 169 16.30 -12.59 -8.10
N SER A 170 15.08 -12.56 -8.63
CA SER A 170 14.63 -13.32 -9.80
C SER A 170 13.97 -12.39 -10.80
N ARG A 171 13.53 -12.88 -11.96
CA ARG A 171 12.80 -12.06 -12.93
C ARG A 171 11.52 -11.46 -12.31
N PRO A 172 11.11 -10.25 -12.74
CA PRO A 172 9.78 -9.74 -12.41
C PRO A 172 8.69 -10.66 -12.96
N LEU A 173 7.61 -10.80 -12.21
CA LEU A 173 6.42 -11.51 -12.67
C LEU A 173 5.61 -10.65 -13.64
N THR A 174 4.98 -11.31 -14.60
CA THR A 174 3.97 -10.69 -15.45
C THR A 174 2.67 -10.43 -14.68
N LEU A 175 1.81 -9.54 -15.18
CA LEU A 175 0.49 -9.33 -14.58
C LEU A 175 -0.39 -10.59 -14.62
N ASP A 176 -0.26 -11.45 -15.63
CA ASP A 176 -1.00 -12.73 -15.68
C ASP A 176 -0.53 -13.70 -14.58
N GLU A 177 0.73 -13.60 -14.15
CA GLU A 177 1.23 -14.37 -13.01
C GLU A 177 0.80 -13.72 -11.68
N ILE A 178 0.79 -12.39 -11.57
CA ILE A 178 0.44 -11.65 -10.33
C ILE A 178 -1.07 -11.57 -10.08
N VAL A 179 -1.87 -11.49 -11.13
CA VAL A 179 -3.33 -11.48 -11.07
C VAL A 179 -3.80 -12.37 -12.21
N PRO A 180 -3.92 -13.69 -12.00
CA PRO A 180 -4.34 -14.61 -13.04
C PRO A 180 -5.68 -14.19 -13.66
N PRO A 181 -5.86 -14.38 -14.99
CA PRO A 181 -7.13 -14.11 -15.64
C PRO A 181 -8.30 -14.81 -14.91
N PRO A 182 -9.49 -14.18 -14.86
CA PRO A 182 -10.66 -14.77 -14.23
C PRO A 182 -11.04 -16.08 -14.92
N GLU A 183 -11.56 -17.06 -14.16
CA GLU A 183 -12.04 -18.34 -14.70
C GLU A 183 -13.12 -18.18 -15.77
N ARG A 184 -13.89 -17.10 -15.68
CA ARG A 184 -15.00 -16.79 -16.58
C ARG A 184 -14.96 -15.34 -16.99
N LEU A 185 -15.02 -15.13 -18.31
CA LEU A 185 -15.14 -13.83 -18.95
C LEU A 185 -16.50 -13.70 -19.62
N CYS A 186 -17.02 -12.49 -19.65
CA CYS A 186 -18.27 -12.13 -20.30
C CYS A 186 -18.17 -10.78 -21.01
N GLY A 187 -19.22 -10.42 -21.73
CA GLY A 187 -19.30 -9.14 -22.45
C GLY A 187 -18.40 -9.05 -23.69
N PRO A 188 -18.44 -7.92 -24.40
CA PRO A 188 -17.59 -7.67 -25.56
C PRO A 188 -16.14 -7.38 -25.13
N ALA A 189 -15.20 -7.71 -26.02
CA ALA A 189 -13.79 -7.37 -25.84
C ALA A 189 -13.59 -5.85 -25.78
N VAL A 190 -12.69 -5.41 -24.91
CA VAL A 190 -12.35 -3.98 -24.75
C VAL A 190 -11.18 -3.64 -25.68
N ARG A 191 -11.34 -2.61 -26.52
CA ARG A 191 -10.27 -2.10 -27.40
C ARG A 191 -10.20 -0.57 -27.36
N LYS A 192 -11.35 0.08 -27.28
CA LYS A 192 -11.50 1.53 -27.20
C LYS A 192 -11.77 1.94 -25.76
N TRP A 193 -10.97 2.87 -25.27
CA TRP A 193 -11.07 3.38 -23.90
C TRP A 193 -11.53 4.84 -23.88
N GLY A 194 -12.46 5.17 -22.99
CA GLY A 194 -12.62 6.53 -22.48
C GLY A 194 -11.85 6.65 -21.17
N VAL A 195 -10.78 7.46 -21.14
CA VAL A 195 -9.94 7.64 -19.94
C VAL A 195 -10.15 9.04 -19.39
N GLY A 196 -10.57 9.14 -18.13
CA GLY A 196 -10.77 10.40 -17.42
C GLY A 196 -9.95 10.49 -16.13
N ILE A 197 -9.38 11.65 -15.86
CA ILE A 197 -8.66 11.93 -14.61
C ILE A 197 -9.30 13.15 -13.95
N THR A 198 -9.85 12.96 -12.74
CA THR A 198 -10.35 14.08 -11.93
C THR A 198 -9.23 14.64 -11.07
N THR A 199 -9.05 15.96 -11.08
CA THR A 199 -8.05 16.66 -10.27
C THR A 199 -8.66 17.91 -9.65
N SER A 200 -8.14 18.28 -8.47
CA SER A 200 -8.52 19.50 -7.75
C SER A 200 -7.25 20.13 -7.17
N PRO A 201 -7.23 21.44 -6.86
CA PRO A 201 -6.01 22.07 -6.39
C PRO A 201 -5.54 21.48 -5.06
N ARG A 202 -4.26 21.07 -5.03
CA ARG A 202 -3.62 20.41 -3.89
C ARG A 202 -2.39 21.17 -3.44
N ARG A 203 -2.12 21.17 -2.12
CA ARG A 203 -0.86 21.72 -1.59
C ARG A 203 0.37 20.93 -2.03
N GLN A 204 0.22 19.61 -2.08
CA GLN A 204 1.21 18.68 -2.62
C GLN A 204 0.63 18.11 -3.92
N PRO A 205 1.06 18.63 -5.09
CA PRO A 205 0.57 18.12 -6.37
C PRO A 205 0.95 16.65 -6.57
N THR A 206 -0.02 15.85 -7.04
CA THR A 206 0.16 14.44 -7.38
C THR A 206 -0.12 14.16 -8.87
N LEU A 207 -0.63 15.15 -9.60
CA LEU A 207 -1.07 14.99 -10.99
C LEU A 207 0.06 14.50 -11.92
N GLU A 208 1.29 15.02 -11.77
CA GLU A 208 2.40 14.61 -12.62
C GLU A 208 2.75 13.12 -12.46
N MET A 209 2.94 12.66 -11.22
CA MET A 209 3.24 11.24 -10.96
C MET A 209 2.09 10.31 -11.35
N CYS A 210 0.84 10.78 -11.21
CA CYS A 210 -0.35 10.05 -11.67
C CYS A 210 -0.34 9.92 -13.20
N LEU A 211 -0.13 11.01 -13.93
CA LEU A 211 -0.09 11.00 -15.40
C LEU A 211 1.07 10.15 -15.93
N ASP A 212 2.24 10.24 -15.32
CA ASP A 212 3.37 9.37 -15.61
C ASP A 212 3.01 7.89 -15.45
N GLY A 213 2.24 7.54 -14.41
CA GLY A 213 1.71 6.18 -14.21
C GLY A 213 0.67 5.76 -15.25
N VAL A 214 -0.23 6.67 -15.65
CA VAL A 214 -1.26 6.42 -16.66
C VAL A 214 -0.65 6.17 -18.04
N VAL A 215 0.37 6.96 -18.41
CA VAL A 215 1.12 6.76 -19.65
C VAL A 215 1.86 5.43 -19.63
N ARG A 216 2.58 5.10 -18.54
CA ARG A 216 3.22 3.78 -18.38
C ARG A 216 2.22 2.63 -18.44
N ALA A 217 1.01 2.82 -17.94
CA ALA A 217 -0.06 1.82 -18.02
C ALA A 217 -0.57 1.59 -19.45
N GLY A 218 -0.24 2.46 -20.42
CA GLY A 218 -0.63 2.33 -21.84
C GLY A 218 -1.74 3.29 -22.27
N TRP A 219 -2.07 4.30 -21.47
CA TRP A 219 -3.04 5.34 -21.82
C TRP A 219 -2.33 6.69 -22.01
N GLU A 220 -2.17 7.12 -23.26
CA GLU A 220 -1.38 8.31 -23.59
C GLU A 220 -2.19 9.61 -23.64
N GLU A 221 -3.51 9.53 -23.87
CA GLU A 221 -4.38 10.69 -24.07
C GLU A 221 -5.57 10.75 -23.09
N PRO A 222 -5.34 10.79 -21.76
CA PRO A 222 -6.43 10.96 -20.80
C PRO A 222 -7.07 12.35 -20.89
N LEU A 223 -8.38 12.43 -20.66
CA LEU A 223 -9.12 13.68 -20.50
C LEU A 223 -9.04 14.16 -19.05
N LEU A 224 -8.55 15.39 -18.86
CA LEU A 224 -8.40 15.98 -17.54
C LEU A 224 -9.66 16.76 -17.15
N PHE A 225 -10.22 16.46 -15.98
CA PHE A 225 -11.36 17.15 -15.40
C PHE A 225 -10.91 17.94 -14.18
N LEU A 226 -10.73 19.24 -14.35
CA LEU A 226 -10.24 20.16 -13.34
C LEU A 226 -11.42 20.74 -12.55
N ASP A 227 -11.48 20.47 -11.25
CA ASP A 227 -12.39 21.10 -10.29
C ASP A 227 -11.64 22.17 -9.48
N GLY A 228 -11.67 23.41 -9.97
CA GLY A 228 -10.78 24.49 -9.54
C GLY A 228 -9.53 24.59 -10.42
N THR A 229 -8.73 25.64 -10.20
CA THR A 229 -7.54 25.93 -11.03
C THR A 229 -6.33 25.11 -10.60
N VAL A 230 -5.97 24.10 -11.39
CA VAL A 230 -4.83 23.21 -11.16
C VAL A 230 -3.70 23.53 -12.14
N ARG A 231 -2.45 23.47 -11.66
CA ARG A 231 -1.27 23.52 -12.53
C ARG A 231 -1.09 22.18 -13.25
N ILE A 232 -1.22 22.19 -14.57
CA ILE A 232 -0.91 21.02 -15.41
C ILE A 232 0.61 20.99 -15.66
N PRO A 233 1.29 19.85 -15.48
CA PRO A 233 2.72 19.74 -15.77
C PRO A 233 3.01 20.03 -17.26
N ASP A 234 4.11 20.73 -17.55
CA ASP A 234 4.43 21.21 -18.91
C ASP A 234 4.44 20.09 -19.96
N ARG A 235 4.90 18.89 -19.57
CA ARG A 235 4.95 17.70 -20.44
C ARG A 235 3.58 17.13 -20.84
N TYR A 236 2.52 17.59 -20.18
CA TYR A 236 1.13 17.17 -20.37
C TYR A 236 0.21 18.35 -20.69
N ALA A 237 0.78 19.51 -21.03
CA ALA A 237 0.04 20.75 -21.29
C ALA A 237 -0.86 20.69 -22.54
N ASP A 238 -0.66 19.66 -23.37
CA ASP A 238 -1.37 19.35 -24.60
C ASP A 238 -2.54 18.38 -24.42
N LEU A 239 -2.70 17.79 -23.24
CA LEU A 239 -3.85 16.94 -22.93
C LEU A 239 -5.18 17.71 -22.99
N PRO A 240 -6.28 17.06 -23.42
CA PRO A 240 -7.58 17.69 -23.42
C PRO A 240 -8.05 17.95 -21.98
N VAL A 241 -8.71 19.10 -21.78
CA VAL A 241 -9.11 19.60 -20.46
C VAL A 241 -10.55 20.07 -20.48
N THR A 242 -11.30 19.67 -19.46
CA THR A 242 -12.51 20.35 -19.01
C THR A 242 -12.19 21.05 -17.70
N TRP A 243 -12.30 22.37 -17.69
CA TRP A 243 -11.97 23.19 -16.54
C TRP A 243 -13.21 23.86 -15.94
N ARG A 244 -13.41 23.64 -14.65
CA ARG A 244 -14.38 24.35 -13.82
C ARG A 244 -13.58 25.33 -12.96
N GLU A 245 -13.60 26.63 -13.32
CA GLU A 245 -12.84 27.66 -12.57
C GLU A 245 -13.23 27.68 -11.09
N ASN A 246 -14.54 27.59 -10.81
CA ASN A 246 -15.09 27.48 -9.47
C ASN A 246 -15.31 26.01 -9.13
N GLY A 247 -14.63 25.51 -8.11
CA GLY A 247 -14.78 24.14 -7.64
C GLY A 247 -16.20 23.85 -7.15
N ILE A 248 -16.76 22.72 -7.55
CA ILE A 248 -18.12 22.27 -7.19
C ILE A 248 -18.13 21.09 -6.21
N GLY A 249 -16.95 20.57 -5.86
CA GLY A 249 -16.77 19.50 -4.88
C GLY A 249 -16.66 18.11 -5.50
N ALA A 250 -16.12 17.16 -4.72
CA ALA A 250 -15.72 15.83 -5.20
C ALA A 250 -16.80 15.06 -5.96
N TRP A 251 -17.97 14.84 -5.34
CA TRP A 251 -19.03 14.03 -5.96
C TRP A 251 -19.63 14.69 -7.22
N PRO A 252 -20.07 15.96 -7.20
CA PRO A 252 -20.55 16.64 -8.40
C PRO A 252 -19.50 16.68 -9.53
N ALA A 253 -18.24 16.97 -9.22
CA ALA A 253 -17.17 17.00 -10.21
C ALA A 253 -16.91 15.62 -10.83
N TRP A 254 -16.89 14.57 -10.01
CA TRP A 254 -16.72 13.19 -10.47
C TRP A 254 -17.90 12.74 -11.35
N TYR A 255 -19.13 13.03 -10.95
CA TYR A 255 -20.33 12.69 -11.71
C TYR A 255 -20.34 13.37 -13.09
N LEU A 256 -20.06 14.68 -13.14
CA LEU A 256 -19.99 15.41 -14.40
C LEU A 256 -18.83 14.95 -15.27
N ALA A 257 -17.67 14.62 -14.68
CA ALA A 257 -16.54 14.04 -15.41
C ALA A 257 -16.95 12.73 -16.10
N MET A 258 -17.65 11.84 -15.39
CA MET A 258 -18.14 10.59 -15.96
C MET A 258 -19.17 10.82 -17.07
N ALA A 259 -20.11 11.76 -16.87
CA ALA A 259 -21.11 12.12 -17.87
C ALA A 259 -20.44 12.64 -19.15
N GLU A 260 -19.55 13.60 -19.01
CA GLU A 260 -18.85 14.22 -20.13
C GLU A 260 -17.94 13.23 -20.85
N LEU A 261 -17.23 12.36 -20.12
CA LEU A 261 -16.43 11.29 -20.72
C LEU A 261 -17.28 10.37 -21.60
N CYS A 262 -18.49 10.00 -21.15
CA CYS A 262 -19.43 9.20 -21.94
C CYS A 262 -19.89 9.91 -23.21
N PHE A 263 -20.10 11.24 -23.16
CA PHE A 263 -20.51 12.03 -24.33
C PHE A 263 -19.36 12.30 -25.30
N GLN A 264 -18.14 12.54 -24.80
CA GLN A 264 -16.96 12.79 -25.62
C GLN A 264 -16.39 11.51 -26.26
N ARG A 265 -16.65 10.35 -25.67
CA ARG A 265 -16.21 9.03 -26.14
C ARG A 265 -17.39 8.03 -26.15
N PRO A 266 -18.43 8.25 -26.99
CA PRO A 266 -19.64 7.43 -26.98
C PRO A 266 -19.43 6.01 -27.56
N ASP A 267 -18.33 5.80 -28.28
CA ASP A 267 -17.93 4.54 -28.92
C ASP A 267 -16.86 3.76 -28.12
N ALA A 268 -16.58 4.18 -26.88
CA ALA A 268 -15.69 3.43 -25.99
C ALA A 268 -16.31 2.09 -25.59
N ASP A 269 -15.48 1.05 -25.51
CA ASP A 269 -15.85 -0.29 -25.02
C ASP A 269 -15.76 -0.36 -23.49
N ALA A 270 -14.97 0.52 -22.87
CA ALA A 270 -14.84 0.69 -21.43
C ALA A 270 -14.49 2.13 -21.08
N TYR A 271 -14.97 2.59 -19.93
CA TYR A 271 -14.60 3.87 -19.33
C TYR A 271 -13.75 3.63 -18.09
N VAL A 272 -12.57 4.24 -18.01
CA VAL A 272 -11.76 4.29 -16.79
C VAL A 272 -11.76 5.72 -16.26
N ILE A 273 -12.08 5.87 -14.98
CA ILE A 273 -12.04 7.16 -14.28
C ILE A 273 -11.15 7.05 -13.07
N LEU A 274 -10.15 7.95 -12.99
CA LEU A 274 -9.09 7.95 -12.01
C LEU A 274 -9.08 9.27 -11.22
N GLN A 275 -8.61 9.22 -9.98
CA GLN A 275 -8.23 10.42 -9.22
C GLN A 275 -6.75 10.73 -9.45
N ASP A 276 -6.37 12.01 -9.37
CA ASP A 276 -5.00 12.50 -9.63
C ASP A 276 -3.94 12.09 -8.60
N ASP A 277 -4.29 11.29 -7.59
CA ASP A 277 -3.40 10.71 -6.58
C ASP A 277 -3.36 9.17 -6.64
N VAL A 278 -3.75 8.58 -7.78
CA VAL A 278 -3.61 7.15 -8.03
C VAL A 278 -2.25 6.81 -8.64
N LEU A 279 -1.71 5.68 -8.20
CA LEU A 279 -0.50 5.05 -8.72
C LEU A 279 -0.92 3.71 -9.29
N LEU A 280 -0.70 3.51 -10.58
CA LEU A 280 -1.06 2.27 -11.27
C LEU A 280 0.11 1.28 -11.24
N HIS A 281 -0.19 0.00 -11.47
CA HIS A 281 0.83 -1.00 -11.78
C HIS A 281 1.79 -0.48 -12.86
N ASP A 282 3.10 -0.50 -12.58
CA ASP A 282 4.11 0.17 -13.41
C ASP A 282 5.19 -0.76 -13.97
N ARG A 283 5.05 -2.09 -13.83
CA ARG A 283 6.02 -3.09 -14.33
C ARG A 283 5.68 -3.65 -15.71
N GLY A 284 4.57 -3.23 -16.28
CA GLY A 284 4.14 -3.54 -17.64
C GLY A 284 2.88 -2.77 -18.01
N PRO A 285 2.43 -2.88 -19.27
CA PRO A 285 1.24 -2.16 -19.76
C PRO A 285 -0.04 -2.73 -19.15
N LEU A 286 -0.55 -2.08 -18.11
CA LEU A 286 -1.78 -2.46 -17.42
C LEU A 286 -3.01 -2.49 -18.37
N ARG A 287 -3.08 -1.56 -19.32
CA ARG A 287 -4.13 -1.50 -20.33
C ARG A 287 -4.23 -2.81 -21.11
N GLU A 288 -3.11 -3.31 -21.63
CA GLU A 288 -3.08 -4.53 -22.44
C GLU A 288 -3.54 -5.75 -21.64
N TYR A 289 -3.19 -5.80 -20.35
CA TYR A 289 -3.68 -6.82 -19.44
C TYR A 289 -5.21 -6.72 -19.28
N LEU A 290 -5.74 -5.54 -18.98
CA LEU A 290 -7.19 -5.32 -18.80
C LEU A 290 -8.00 -5.64 -20.08
N GLU A 291 -7.48 -5.33 -21.26
CA GLU A 291 -8.13 -5.67 -22.53
C GLU A 291 -8.31 -7.19 -22.72
N ARG A 292 -7.50 -8.02 -22.07
CA ARG A 292 -7.62 -9.49 -22.10
C ARG A 292 -8.54 -10.06 -21.02
N VAL A 293 -8.59 -9.44 -19.85
CA VAL A 293 -9.22 -10.03 -18.65
C VAL A 293 -10.57 -9.41 -18.27
N LEU A 294 -11.02 -8.39 -18.99
CA LEU A 294 -12.36 -7.83 -18.82
C LEU A 294 -13.37 -8.54 -19.76
N TRP A 295 -14.57 -8.91 -19.30
CA TRP A 295 -15.21 -8.62 -18.01
C TRP A 295 -15.37 -9.90 -17.16
N PRO A 296 -14.88 -9.95 -15.91
CA PRO A 296 -15.03 -11.13 -15.05
C PRO A 296 -16.49 -11.45 -14.71
N GLY A 297 -16.79 -12.74 -14.61
CA GLY A 297 -18.09 -13.25 -14.17
C GLY A 297 -19.08 -13.56 -15.29
N ASP A 298 -20.37 -13.62 -14.93
CA ASP A 298 -21.45 -13.98 -15.87
C ASP A 298 -22.08 -12.76 -16.55
N ARG A 299 -21.79 -11.54 -16.06
CA ARG A 299 -22.27 -10.28 -16.62
C ARG A 299 -21.27 -9.14 -16.36
N PRO A 300 -21.15 -8.16 -17.27
CA PRO A 300 -20.27 -7.01 -17.06
C PRO A 300 -20.69 -6.21 -15.81
N GLY A 301 -19.72 -5.98 -14.93
CA GLY A 301 -19.88 -5.21 -13.69
C GLY A 301 -18.88 -4.06 -13.59
N VAL A 302 -18.90 -3.34 -12.47
CA VAL A 302 -17.90 -2.32 -12.16
C VAL A 302 -16.62 -3.01 -11.71
N ILE A 303 -15.48 -2.51 -12.18
CA ILE A 303 -14.16 -2.95 -11.71
C ILE A 303 -13.58 -1.86 -10.83
N SER A 304 -13.18 -2.20 -9.61
CA SER A 304 -12.29 -1.33 -8.84
C SER A 304 -10.85 -1.77 -9.08
N LEU A 305 -10.02 -0.86 -9.57
CA LEU A 305 -8.57 -1.09 -9.68
C LEU A 305 -7.89 -1.02 -8.32
N PHE A 306 -8.55 -0.42 -7.32
CA PHE A 306 -8.05 -0.22 -5.98
C PHE A 306 -8.73 -1.17 -4.98
N TYR A 307 -7.93 -1.99 -4.29
CA TYR A 307 -8.39 -2.92 -3.28
C TYR A 307 -7.65 -2.72 -1.96
N THR A 308 -8.42 -2.42 -0.91
CA THR A 308 -7.93 -2.19 0.47
C THR A 308 -8.42 -3.25 1.44
N GLY A 309 -9.06 -4.31 0.93
CA GLY A 309 -9.51 -5.40 1.77
C GLY A 309 -8.35 -6.24 2.31
N ILE A 310 -8.65 -7.02 3.33
CA ILE A 310 -7.71 -7.90 4.03
C ILE A 310 -7.73 -9.35 3.54
N ASP A 311 -8.56 -9.64 2.54
CA ASP A 311 -8.63 -10.98 1.96
C ASP A 311 -7.29 -11.34 1.30
N ALA A 312 -6.76 -12.51 1.65
CA ALA A 312 -5.53 -13.04 1.07
C ALA A 312 -5.77 -13.80 -0.24
N ARG A 313 -7.04 -13.99 -0.67
CA ARG A 313 -7.35 -14.66 -1.95
C ARG A 313 -6.72 -13.90 -3.11
N HIS A 314 -5.92 -14.63 -3.87
CA HIS A 314 -5.19 -14.12 -5.02
C HIS A 314 -6.04 -14.14 -6.29
N GLY A 315 -5.88 -13.15 -7.16
CA GLY A 315 -6.62 -13.00 -8.42
C GLY A 315 -7.90 -12.16 -8.30
N TRP A 316 -8.87 -12.47 -9.16
CA TRP A 316 -10.13 -11.74 -9.26
C TRP A 316 -11.18 -12.28 -8.30
N SER A 317 -11.84 -11.39 -7.56
CA SER A 317 -12.91 -11.78 -6.65
C SER A 317 -14.07 -10.80 -6.66
N ARG A 318 -15.25 -11.36 -6.43
CA ARG A 318 -16.48 -10.61 -6.17
C ARG A 318 -16.69 -10.58 -4.66
N THR A 319 -16.29 -9.48 -4.01
CA THR A 319 -16.47 -9.27 -2.57
C THR A 319 -17.46 -8.14 -2.30
N GLY A 320 -17.77 -7.88 -1.02
CA GLY A 320 -18.52 -6.69 -0.64
C GLY A 320 -17.75 -5.41 -1.00
N TRP A 321 -18.43 -4.26 -1.01
CA TRP A 321 -17.78 -2.99 -1.34
C TRP A 321 -16.62 -2.67 -0.39
N HIS A 322 -15.48 -2.26 -0.97
CA HIS A 322 -14.31 -1.79 -0.25
C HIS A 322 -14.08 -0.32 -0.56
N TRP A 323 -13.60 0.43 0.43
CA TRP A 323 -13.46 1.89 0.35
C TRP A 323 -12.39 2.32 -0.66
N GLY A 324 -12.73 3.30 -1.49
CA GLY A 324 -11.79 4.04 -2.35
C GLY A 324 -12.34 4.37 -3.74
N ALA A 325 -12.18 5.62 -4.19
CA ALA A 325 -12.63 6.11 -5.50
C ALA A 325 -11.47 6.40 -6.46
N GLN A 326 -10.30 5.83 -6.18
CA GLN A 326 -9.05 6.15 -6.87
C GLN A 326 -9.02 5.68 -8.31
N GLY A 327 -9.69 4.58 -8.64
CA GLY A 327 -9.77 4.10 -10.01
C GLY A 327 -10.86 3.07 -10.23
N PHE A 328 -11.82 3.41 -11.10
CA PHE A 328 -12.90 2.52 -11.51
C PHE A 328 -12.89 2.30 -13.02
N VAL A 329 -13.29 1.09 -13.44
CA VAL A 329 -13.62 0.78 -14.83
C VAL A 329 -15.09 0.41 -14.94
N PHE A 330 -15.79 1.04 -15.89
CA PHE A 330 -17.21 0.84 -16.15
C PHE A 330 -17.43 0.32 -17.58
N PRO A 331 -18.27 -0.71 -17.76
CA PRO A 331 -18.81 -1.02 -19.06
C PRO A 331 -19.80 0.07 -19.50
N PRO A 332 -19.94 0.38 -20.80
CA PRO A 332 -20.73 1.52 -21.27
C PRO A 332 -22.20 1.49 -20.84
N GLY A 333 -22.83 0.31 -20.84
CA GLY A 333 -24.22 0.14 -20.38
C GLY A 333 -24.39 0.47 -18.90
N VAL A 334 -23.43 0.03 -18.06
CA VAL A 334 -23.43 0.26 -16.61
C VAL A 334 -23.15 1.73 -16.30
N ALA A 335 -22.20 2.35 -17.00
CA ALA A 335 -21.93 3.79 -16.92
C ALA A 335 -23.19 4.63 -17.23
N ARG A 336 -23.87 4.36 -18.34
CA ARG A 336 -25.08 5.08 -18.74
C ARG A 336 -26.23 4.84 -17.77
N ALA A 337 -26.38 3.61 -17.25
CA ALA A 337 -27.39 3.31 -16.24
C ALA A 337 -27.16 4.10 -14.94
N MET A 338 -25.90 4.23 -14.51
CA MET A 338 -25.53 5.07 -13.36
C MET A 338 -25.89 6.54 -13.58
N LEU A 339 -25.55 7.08 -14.76
CA LEU A 339 -25.83 8.47 -15.11
C LEU A 339 -27.33 8.77 -15.35
N ALA A 340 -28.13 7.74 -15.60
CA ALA A 340 -29.58 7.85 -15.72
C ALA A 340 -30.31 7.68 -14.38
N ASP A 341 -29.59 7.33 -13.30
CA ASP A 341 -30.19 7.09 -12.00
C ASP A 341 -30.65 8.41 -11.34
N ALA A 342 -31.94 8.49 -11.04
CA ALA A 342 -32.56 9.70 -10.51
C ALA A 342 -32.10 10.02 -9.08
N ASP A 343 -31.75 9.03 -8.27
CA ASP A 343 -31.28 9.25 -6.90
C ASP A 343 -29.87 9.83 -6.90
N LEU A 344 -28.95 9.24 -7.68
CA LEU A 344 -27.61 9.79 -7.89
C LEU A 344 -27.68 11.19 -8.51
N SER A 345 -28.60 11.40 -9.45
CA SER A 345 -28.84 12.73 -10.03
C SER A 345 -29.37 13.74 -9.01
N ARG A 346 -30.13 13.30 -7.99
CA ARG A 346 -30.59 14.20 -6.93
C ARG A 346 -29.49 14.51 -5.91
N THR A 347 -28.59 13.57 -5.64
CA THR A 347 -27.52 13.81 -4.66
C THR A 347 -26.56 14.90 -5.10
N TRP A 348 -26.19 14.99 -6.39
CA TRP A 348 -25.30 16.09 -6.83
C TRP A 348 -25.96 17.46 -6.69
N LEU A 349 -27.27 17.60 -6.99
CA LEU A 349 -28.04 18.83 -6.78
C LEU A 349 -28.10 19.23 -5.30
N ALA A 350 -28.27 18.25 -4.40
CA ALA A 350 -28.32 18.50 -2.96
C ALA A 350 -26.94 18.86 -2.35
N THR A 351 -25.86 18.44 -3.00
CA THR A 351 -24.47 18.66 -2.53
C THR A 351 -23.76 19.82 -3.22
N ALA A 352 -24.33 20.38 -4.29
CA ALA A 352 -23.80 21.54 -4.99
C ALA A 352 -23.78 22.76 -4.05
N GLY A 353 -22.58 23.18 -3.63
CA GLY A 353 -22.41 24.25 -2.64
C GLY A 353 -22.73 23.86 -1.19
N GLY A 354 -22.94 22.56 -0.90
CA GLY A 354 -23.32 22.02 0.42
C GLY A 354 -22.28 21.08 1.05
N PRO A 355 -22.58 20.44 2.20
CA PRO A 355 -21.64 19.57 2.91
C PRO A 355 -21.23 18.34 2.09
N HIS A 356 -20.00 17.89 2.33
CA HIS A 356 -19.29 16.89 1.55
C HIS A 356 -20.06 15.57 1.38
N SER A 357 -20.06 15.07 0.14
CA SER A 357 -20.58 13.76 -0.22
C SER A 357 -19.44 12.91 -0.79
N PRO A 358 -18.99 11.86 -0.08
CA PRO A 358 -17.87 11.06 -0.53
C PRO A 358 -18.25 10.10 -1.67
N ILE A 359 -17.38 10.03 -2.69
CA ILE A 359 -17.63 9.34 -3.97
C ILE A 359 -17.85 7.83 -3.78
N PRO A 360 -17.01 7.09 -3.03
CA PRO A 360 -17.16 5.64 -2.88
C PRO A 360 -18.55 5.25 -2.35
N GLU A 361 -19.07 5.98 -1.39
CA GLU A 361 -20.32 5.73 -0.69
C GLU A 361 -21.50 5.90 -1.64
N ARG A 362 -21.47 6.92 -2.52
CA ARG A 362 -22.50 7.12 -3.54
C ARG A 362 -22.52 6.02 -4.58
N ILE A 363 -21.35 5.60 -5.06
CA ILE A 363 -21.26 4.49 -6.00
C ILE A 363 -21.72 3.20 -5.33
N HIS A 364 -21.33 2.95 -4.07
CA HIS A 364 -21.77 1.80 -3.30
C HIS A 364 -23.29 1.72 -3.16
N GLU A 365 -23.92 2.81 -2.70
CA GLU A 365 -25.38 2.91 -2.53
C GLU A 365 -26.10 2.54 -3.83
N TRP A 366 -25.61 3.05 -4.97
CA TRP A 366 -26.18 2.75 -6.27
C TRP A 366 -25.93 1.30 -6.71
N VAL A 367 -24.70 0.80 -6.61
CA VAL A 367 -24.33 -0.57 -6.97
C VAL A 367 -25.22 -1.58 -6.25
N VAL A 368 -25.41 -1.41 -4.93
CA VAL A 368 -26.25 -2.29 -4.11
C VAL A 368 -27.71 -2.21 -4.57
N ARG A 369 -28.25 -1.00 -4.74
CA ARG A 369 -29.63 -0.79 -5.18
C ARG A 369 -29.92 -1.34 -6.58
N ALA A 370 -29.01 -1.10 -7.52
CA ALA A 370 -29.12 -1.51 -8.91
C ALA A 370 -28.72 -2.99 -9.13
N GLY A 371 -28.22 -3.66 -8.08
CA GLY A 371 -27.77 -5.04 -8.15
C GLY A 371 -26.61 -5.23 -9.13
N VAL A 372 -25.70 -4.27 -9.25
CA VAL A 372 -24.52 -4.35 -10.15
C VAL A 372 -23.42 -5.13 -9.45
N ASP A 373 -22.73 -6.04 -10.16
CA ASP A 373 -21.58 -6.73 -9.58
C ASP A 373 -20.36 -5.79 -9.54
N VAL A 374 -19.57 -5.89 -8.47
CA VAL A 374 -18.27 -5.20 -8.34
C VAL A 374 -17.17 -6.23 -8.20
N TRP A 375 -16.12 -6.06 -8.99
CA TRP A 375 -14.96 -6.94 -9.00
C TRP A 375 -13.71 -6.19 -8.56
N PHE A 376 -12.87 -6.91 -7.83
CA PHE A 376 -11.58 -6.45 -7.34
C PHE A 376 -10.50 -7.45 -7.74
N ALA A 377 -9.30 -6.94 -7.98
CA ALA A 377 -8.09 -7.74 -8.10
C ALA A 377 -7.31 -7.68 -6.78
N ASN A 378 -6.77 -8.81 -6.34
CA ASN A 378 -5.81 -8.90 -5.25
C ASN A 378 -4.59 -9.70 -5.72
N PRO A 379 -3.38 -9.12 -5.76
CA PRO A 379 -3.01 -7.77 -5.32
C PRO A 379 -3.73 -6.66 -6.08
N SER A 380 -3.91 -5.51 -5.42
CA SER A 380 -4.52 -4.31 -6.00
C SER A 380 -3.75 -3.87 -7.25
N LEU A 381 -4.47 -3.47 -8.31
CA LEU A 381 -3.87 -2.98 -9.56
C LEU A 381 -3.49 -1.50 -9.50
N SER A 382 -3.99 -0.80 -8.48
CA SER A 382 -3.61 0.57 -8.15
C SER A 382 -3.29 0.75 -6.67
N GLN A 383 -2.67 1.86 -6.34
CA GLN A 383 -2.28 2.30 -5.02
C GLN A 383 -2.59 3.79 -4.88
N HIS A 384 -2.90 4.25 -3.68
CA HIS A 384 -3.20 5.65 -3.42
C HIS A 384 -1.97 6.37 -2.84
N ALA A 385 -1.58 7.50 -3.44
CA ALA A 385 -0.39 8.27 -3.06
C ALA A 385 -0.66 9.32 -1.95
N GLY A 386 -1.90 9.78 -1.83
CA GLY A 386 -2.25 11.01 -1.10
C GLY A 386 -2.31 10.88 0.43
N ASN A 387 -1.72 11.86 1.13
CA ASN A 387 -1.63 11.90 2.61
C ASN A 387 -2.84 12.56 3.26
N ALA A 388 -3.39 13.54 2.57
CA ALA A 388 -4.57 14.28 3.00
C ALA A 388 -5.53 14.28 1.83
N SER A 389 -6.79 13.98 2.09
CA SER A 389 -7.80 14.34 1.09
C SER A 389 -7.83 15.87 1.07
N THR A 390 -7.77 16.47 -0.11
CA THR A 390 -7.80 17.93 -0.34
C THR A 390 -9.00 18.64 0.25
N ILE A 391 -9.96 17.86 0.74
CA ILE A 391 -11.27 18.25 1.22
C ILE A 391 -11.35 18.19 2.75
N TRP A 392 -10.36 17.63 3.46
CA TRP A 392 -10.47 17.34 4.90
C TRP A 392 -9.28 17.85 5.70
N SER A 393 -9.51 18.83 6.58
CA SER A 393 -8.60 19.19 7.67
C SER A 393 -8.92 18.47 8.99
N GLU A 394 -10.11 17.84 9.11
CA GLU A 394 -10.62 17.30 10.39
C GLU A 394 -11.04 15.82 10.37
N ALA A 395 -10.96 15.12 9.23
CA ALA A 395 -11.24 13.69 9.22
C ALA A 395 -10.08 12.91 9.85
N HIS A 396 -10.33 12.24 10.97
CA HIS A 396 -9.43 11.23 11.50
C HIS A 396 -9.04 10.25 10.40
N ILE A 397 -7.75 10.20 10.08
CA ILE A 397 -7.17 9.33 9.07
C ILE A 397 -7.18 7.91 9.67
N SER A 398 -8.31 7.23 9.56
CA SER A 398 -8.42 5.79 9.84
C SER A 398 -8.10 5.00 8.55
N GLY A 399 -7.73 3.71 8.70
CA GLY A 399 -7.20 2.87 7.62
C GLY A 399 -8.08 2.77 6.37
N GLY A 400 -7.55 2.20 5.29
CA GLY A 400 -8.26 2.06 4.00
C GLY A 400 -7.86 3.08 2.92
N ARG A 401 -6.72 3.76 3.09
CA ARG A 401 -6.10 4.64 2.08
C ARG A 401 -4.85 4.04 1.42
N LYS A 402 -4.45 2.83 1.80
CA LYS A 402 -3.32 2.11 1.21
C LYS A 402 -3.79 0.70 0.89
N ALA A 403 -3.59 0.26 -0.35
CA ALA A 403 -3.72 -1.15 -0.69
C ALA A 403 -2.69 -1.92 0.13
N HIS A 404 -3.17 -2.88 0.93
CA HIS A 404 -2.30 -3.70 1.76
C HIS A 404 -1.37 -4.59 0.93
N TRP A 405 -1.82 -4.96 -0.28
CA TRP A 405 -1.03 -5.66 -1.28
C TRP A 405 -1.21 -5.00 -2.64
N PHE A 406 -0.11 -4.52 -3.24
CA PHE A 406 -0.12 -3.81 -4.52
C PHE A 406 0.74 -4.54 -5.55
N SER A 407 0.22 -4.71 -6.77
CA SER A 407 0.88 -5.46 -7.83
C SER A 407 2.20 -4.84 -8.31
N GLY A 408 2.41 -3.53 -8.14
CA GLY A 408 3.69 -2.87 -8.44
C GLY A 408 4.78 -3.09 -7.39
N SER A 409 4.45 -3.67 -6.22
CA SER A 409 5.34 -3.89 -5.07
C SER A 409 5.54 -5.39 -4.78
N ILE A 410 5.45 -6.28 -5.78
CA ILE A 410 5.65 -7.72 -5.57
C ILE A 410 7.14 -8.09 -5.54
N ASP A 411 7.87 -7.76 -6.61
CA ASP A 411 9.25 -8.22 -6.80
C ASP A 411 10.31 -7.31 -6.18
N THR A 412 10.00 -6.03 -6.01
CA THR A 412 10.89 -5.04 -5.38
C THR A 412 10.06 -3.88 -4.86
N GLU A 413 10.61 -3.13 -3.90
CA GLU A 413 9.98 -1.98 -3.28
C GLU A 413 9.48 -0.99 -4.33
N PHE A 414 8.24 -0.51 -4.16
CA PHE A 414 7.64 0.48 -5.04
C PHE A 414 7.80 1.89 -4.48
N ALA A 415 7.70 2.04 -3.15
CA ALA A 415 7.79 3.32 -2.45
C ALA A 415 9.15 3.51 -1.78
N ALA A 416 9.57 4.77 -1.59
CA ALA A 416 10.80 5.11 -0.87
C ALA A 416 10.73 4.68 0.61
N GLU A 417 9.52 4.62 1.16
CA GLU A 417 9.24 4.23 2.54
C GLU A 417 9.07 2.70 2.72
N GLU A 418 9.04 1.94 1.64
CA GLU A 418 8.88 0.48 1.69
C GLU A 418 10.21 -0.23 2.00
N ASN A 419 10.12 -1.30 2.77
CA ASN A 419 11.22 -2.23 3.03
C ASN A 419 10.65 -3.63 3.18
N PHE A 420 11.04 -4.55 2.30
CA PHE A 420 10.51 -5.92 2.27
C PHE A 420 10.81 -6.71 3.55
N ALA A 421 11.88 -6.36 4.27
CA ALA A 421 12.26 -6.98 5.54
C ALA A 421 11.63 -6.29 6.75
N ALA A 422 10.84 -5.22 6.59
CA ALA A 422 10.21 -4.55 7.71
C ALA A 422 9.06 -5.37 8.31
N PHE A 423 8.90 -5.20 9.62
CA PHE A 423 7.75 -5.64 10.40
C PHE A 423 7.29 -4.45 11.25
N PRO A 424 5.98 -4.18 11.37
CA PRO A 424 5.47 -3.01 12.07
C PRO A 424 5.46 -3.24 13.60
N GLU A 425 6.64 -3.21 14.22
CA GLU A 425 6.81 -3.43 15.67
C GLU A 425 5.95 -2.45 16.49
N GLU A 426 5.84 -1.21 16.03
CA GLU A 426 5.09 -0.12 16.66
C GLU A 426 3.58 -0.36 16.76
N GLN A 427 3.03 -1.26 15.94
CA GLN A 427 1.61 -1.65 16.03
C GLN A 427 1.31 -2.54 17.23
N PHE A 428 2.34 -3.11 17.87
CA PHE A 428 2.21 -4.05 18.97
C PHE A 428 3.02 -3.57 20.18
N PRO A 429 2.73 -2.39 20.77
CA PRO A 429 3.52 -1.85 21.86
C PRO A 429 3.44 -2.74 23.11
N CYS A 430 4.53 -2.79 23.87
CA CYS A 430 4.51 -3.32 25.23
C CYS A 430 3.89 -2.27 26.18
N ALA A 431 3.25 -2.73 27.26
CA ALA A 431 2.71 -1.81 28.26
C ALA A 431 3.84 -1.01 28.92
N ALA A 432 3.65 0.29 29.14
CA ALA A 432 4.68 1.18 29.68
C ALA A 432 5.32 0.68 31.00
N ARG A 433 4.53 0.03 31.87
CA ARG A 433 5.02 -0.55 33.13
C ARG A 433 5.96 -1.75 32.94
N ASP A 434 5.83 -2.46 31.83
CA ASP A 434 6.54 -3.70 31.50
C ASP A 434 7.69 -3.46 30.49
N GLN A 435 7.80 -2.23 29.95
CA GLN A 435 8.72 -1.85 28.89
C GLN A 435 10.19 -2.13 29.21
N SER A 436 10.65 -1.79 30.43
CA SER A 436 12.05 -2.01 30.83
C SER A 436 12.40 -3.50 30.86
N GLY A 437 11.56 -4.32 31.51
CA GLY A 437 11.79 -5.75 31.61
C GLY A 437 11.71 -6.46 30.26
N TYR A 438 10.81 -5.99 29.38
CA TYR A 438 10.73 -6.42 27.99
C TYR A 438 12.02 -6.08 27.23
N GLN A 439 12.52 -4.84 27.32
CA GLN A 439 13.72 -4.41 26.61
C GLN A 439 14.96 -5.18 27.08
N ASP A 440 15.15 -5.35 28.39
CA ASP A 440 16.24 -6.15 28.94
C ASP A 440 16.21 -7.60 28.43
N ARG A 441 15.01 -8.15 28.22
CA ARG A 441 14.82 -9.49 27.67
C ARG A 441 15.19 -9.54 26.19
N VAL A 442 14.79 -8.55 25.41
CA VAL A 442 15.15 -8.42 23.99
C VAL A 442 16.66 -8.28 23.82
N ASP A 443 17.32 -7.45 24.64
CA ASP A 443 18.75 -7.19 24.52
C ASP A 443 19.59 -8.43 24.83
N ARG A 444 19.29 -9.13 25.94
CA ARG A 444 19.88 -10.46 26.23
C ARG A 444 19.63 -11.46 25.10
N GLY A 445 18.44 -11.38 24.49
CA GLY A 445 18.07 -12.18 23.34
C GLY A 445 18.98 -11.95 22.13
N ARG A 446 19.20 -10.68 21.77
CA ARG A 446 20.08 -10.27 20.68
C ARG A 446 21.52 -10.73 20.93
N GLU A 447 22.03 -10.58 22.16
CA GLU A 447 23.35 -11.08 22.55
C GLU A 447 23.47 -12.59 22.36
N ARG A 448 22.45 -13.35 22.78
CA ARG A 448 22.42 -14.80 22.59
C ARG A 448 22.34 -15.19 21.13
N MET A 449 21.47 -14.56 20.34
CA MET A 449 21.38 -14.83 18.90
C MET A 449 22.74 -14.64 18.24
N ALA A 450 23.43 -13.51 18.51
CA ALA A 450 24.74 -13.20 17.95
C ALA A 450 25.84 -14.21 18.33
N GLY A 451 25.68 -14.96 19.42
CA GLY A 451 26.60 -16.02 19.85
C GLY A 451 26.30 -17.42 19.28
N HIS A 452 25.13 -17.64 18.69
CA HIS A 452 24.65 -18.96 18.28
C HIS A 452 24.34 -19.05 16.79
N SER A 453 24.27 -20.27 16.30
CA SER A 453 23.96 -20.62 14.92
C SER A 453 22.51 -21.11 14.77
N VAL A 454 21.90 -20.83 13.61
CA VAL A 454 20.51 -21.21 13.36
C VAL A 454 20.28 -21.78 11.96
N VAL A 455 19.39 -22.77 11.85
CA VAL A 455 18.85 -23.23 10.57
C VAL A 455 17.40 -22.76 10.44
N ILE A 456 17.08 -22.08 9.34
CA ILE A 456 15.73 -21.58 9.06
C ILE A 456 15.08 -22.49 8.02
N CYS A 457 13.94 -23.08 8.33
CA CYS A 457 13.27 -24.06 7.49
C CYS A 457 11.86 -23.60 7.09
N GLY A 458 11.42 -23.94 5.89
CA GLY A 458 10.07 -23.65 5.43
C GLY A 458 9.60 -24.58 4.32
N LEU A 459 8.28 -24.70 4.17
CA LEU A 459 7.67 -25.34 3.01
C LEU A 459 7.30 -24.30 1.96
N CYS A 460 7.46 -24.64 0.69
CA CYS A 460 7.10 -23.81 -0.45
C CYS A 460 6.14 -24.58 -1.36
N ARG A 461 4.99 -23.99 -1.67
CA ARG A 461 4.12 -24.48 -2.74
C ARG A 461 3.22 -23.35 -3.23
N ASN A 462 3.40 -22.92 -4.48
CA ASN A 462 2.65 -21.80 -5.05
C ASN A 462 2.75 -20.50 -4.22
N VAL A 463 3.97 -20.16 -3.78
CA VAL A 463 4.25 -19.05 -2.85
C VAL A 463 5.06 -17.92 -3.49
N ARG A 464 5.21 -17.89 -4.82
CA ARG A 464 6.14 -16.98 -5.52
C ARG A 464 5.92 -15.50 -5.20
N HIS A 465 4.69 -15.07 -4.94
CA HIS A 465 4.37 -13.68 -4.62
C HIS A 465 4.84 -13.27 -3.21
N PHE A 466 5.04 -14.23 -2.30
CA PHE A 466 5.55 -14.00 -0.96
C PHE A 466 7.07 -14.04 -0.90
N LEU A 467 7.70 -14.87 -1.75
CA LEU A 467 9.13 -15.16 -1.69
C LEU A 467 10.06 -13.93 -1.68
N PRO A 468 9.84 -12.83 -2.43
CA PRO A 468 10.69 -11.64 -2.32
C PRO A 468 10.73 -11.04 -0.90
N ARG A 469 9.58 -10.96 -0.22
CA ARG A 469 9.49 -10.49 1.17
C ARG A 469 10.02 -11.53 2.13
N THR A 470 9.65 -12.79 1.95
CA THR A 470 10.12 -13.91 2.79
C THR A 470 11.65 -13.99 2.74
N ALA A 471 12.27 -13.88 1.57
CA ALA A 471 13.72 -13.88 1.41
C ALA A 471 14.39 -12.72 2.16
N ALA A 472 13.91 -11.49 1.96
CA ALA A 472 14.44 -10.32 2.66
C ALA A 472 14.32 -10.44 4.18
N ARG A 473 13.22 -11.02 4.69
CA ARG A 473 12.99 -11.24 6.12
C ARG A 473 13.85 -12.37 6.69
N VAL A 474 14.02 -13.47 5.94
CA VAL A 474 14.89 -14.59 6.32
C VAL A 474 16.34 -14.13 6.41
N GLU A 475 16.82 -13.35 5.44
CA GLU A 475 18.19 -12.83 5.47
C GLU A 475 18.41 -11.84 6.62
N LYS A 476 17.45 -10.95 6.86
CA LYS A 476 17.50 -10.05 8.02
C LYS A 476 17.51 -10.83 9.33
N LEU A 477 16.63 -11.81 9.50
CA LEU A 477 16.60 -12.65 10.71
C LEU A 477 17.91 -13.44 10.87
N GLY A 478 18.37 -14.08 9.80
CA GLY A 478 19.62 -14.84 9.80
C GLY A 478 20.84 -14.00 10.17
N SER A 479 20.89 -12.73 9.73
CA SER A 479 21.97 -11.80 10.08
C SER A 479 22.07 -11.44 11.57
N MET A 480 21.04 -11.75 12.35
CA MET A 480 21.04 -11.55 13.81
C MET A 480 21.78 -12.67 14.56
N PHE A 481 22.17 -13.74 13.86
CA PHE A 481 22.86 -14.89 14.42
C PHE A 481 24.35 -14.91 14.05
N ARG A 482 25.15 -15.68 14.80
CA ARG A 482 26.57 -15.90 14.49
C ARG A 482 26.75 -16.45 13.08
N ASP A 483 25.93 -17.43 12.74
CA ASP A 483 25.82 -18.00 11.40
C ASP A 483 24.41 -18.53 11.17
N TYR A 484 23.98 -18.58 9.91
CA TYR A 484 22.69 -19.13 9.55
C TYR A 484 22.72 -19.94 8.26
N ARG A 485 21.79 -20.89 8.16
CA ARG A 485 21.41 -21.60 6.94
C ARG A 485 19.91 -21.50 6.73
N ALA A 486 19.46 -21.57 5.49
CA ALA A 486 18.05 -21.65 5.17
C ALA A 486 17.78 -22.84 4.24
N ILE A 487 16.80 -23.68 4.59
CA ILE A 487 16.45 -24.90 3.88
C ILE A 487 14.96 -24.87 3.55
N PHE A 488 14.64 -24.78 2.27
CA PHE A 488 13.25 -24.79 1.80
C PHE A 488 12.92 -26.11 1.12
N PHE A 489 11.78 -26.70 1.46
CA PHE A 489 11.24 -27.83 0.72
C PHE A 489 10.09 -27.36 -0.17
N GLU A 490 10.28 -27.49 -1.47
CA GLU A 490 9.30 -27.19 -2.50
C GLU A 490 8.74 -28.49 -3.08
N ASN A 491 7.42 -28.53 -3.27
CA ASN A 491 6.80 -29.60 -4.03
C ASN A 491 5.61 -29.13 -4.87
N ASP A 492 5.53 -29.66 -6.10
CA ASP A 492 4.39 -29.52 -6.99
C ASP A 492 3.87 -28.07 -7.15
N SER A 493 4.77 -27.08 -7.16
CA SER A 493 4.40 -25.70 -7.52
C SER A 493 4.11 -25.62 -9.01
N GLU A 494 3.06 -24.88 -9.35
CA GLU A 494 2.61 -24.54 -10.69
C GLU A 494 3.00 -23.10 -11.06
N ASP A 495 3.36 -22.28 -10.08
CA ASP A 495 3.89 -20.93 -10.26
C ASP A 495 5.43 -20.92 -10.38
N ALA A 496 6.01 -19.74 -10.47
CA ALA A 496 7.46 -19.55 -10.56
C ALA A 496 8.20 -19.71 -9.21
N SER A 497 7.63 -20.38 -8.19
CA SER A 497 8.33 -20.62 -6.91
C SER A 497 9.66 -21.35 -7.08
N PRO A 498 9.78 -22.43 -7.88
CA PRO A 498 11.04 -23.15 -8.06
C PRO A 498 12.11 -22.31 -8.78
N GLU A 499 11.68 -21.41 -9.66
CA GLU A 499 12.57 -20.46 -10.35
C GLU A 499 13.18 -19.49 -9.34
N PHE A 500 12.35 -18.84 -8.53
CA PHE A 500 12.83 -17.90 -7.52
C PHE A 500 13.75 -18.55 -6.49
N LEU A 501 13.42 -19.75 -5.99
CA LEU A 501 14.26 -20.46 -5.02
C LEU A 501 15.65 -20.78 -5.59
N ARG A 502 15.73 -21.13 -6.88
CA ARG A 502 17.00 -21.37 -7.57
C ARG A 502 17.82 -20.10 -7.70
N ASP A 503 17.20 -19.01 -8.12
CA ASP A 503 17.88 -17.73 -8.27
C ASP A 503 18.35 -17.21 -6.91
N TRP A 504 17.53 -17.33 -5.88
CA TRP A 504 17.88 -16.94 -4.50
C TRP A 504 19.08 -17.74 -3.97
N ALA A 505 19.08 -19.07 -4.14
CA ALA A 505 20.21 -19.91 -3.75
C ALA A 505 21.49 -19.59 -4.56
N SER A 506 21.36 -19.11 -5.81
CA SER A 506 22.51 -18.74 -6.64
C SER A 506 23.21 -17.46 -6.15
N VAL A 507 22.45 -16.52 -5.57
CA VAL A 507 22.98 -15.24 -5.07
C VAL A 507 23.33 -15.29 -3.57
N ASN A 508 22.74 -16.23 -2.82
CA ASN A 508 23.02 -16.41 -1.39
C ASN A 508 23.39 -17.87 -1.07
N PRO A 509 24.68 -18.20 -0.86
CA PRO A 509 25.13 -19.57 -0.60
C PRO A 509 24.73 -20.12 0.79
N ARG A 510 24.06 -19.33 1.62
CA ARG A 510 23.43 -19.80 2.88
C ARG A 510 22.04 -20.39 2.66
N VAL A 511 21.48 -20.23 1.47
CA VAL A 511 20.16 -20.70 1.10
C VAL A 511 20.29 -21.95 0.24
N GLU A 512 19.57 -23.00 0.62
CA GLU A 512 19.39 -24.19 -0.18
C GLU A 512 17.91 -24.57 -0.25
N PHE A 513 17.55 -25.32 -1.28
CA PHE A 513 16.20 -25.84 -1.42
C PHE A 513 16.21 -27.24 -2.01
N ILE A 514 15.15 -27.99 -1.69
CA ILE A 514 14.86 -29.32 -2.21
C ILE A 514 13.55 -29.18 -2.98
N SER A 515 13.55 -29.53 -4.26
CA SER A 515 12.36 -29.46 -5.12
C SER A 515 12.01 -30.85 -5.63
N GLU A 516 10.81 -31.33 -5.32
CA GLU A 516 10.31 -32.64 -5.72
C GLU A 516 8.98 -32.53 -6.47
N LYS A 517 8.86 -33.20 -7.63
CA LYS A 517 7.58 -33.41 -8.31
C LYS A 517 6.97 -34.71 -7.83
N LEU A 518 6.00 -34.61 -6.92
CA LEU A 518 5.35 -35.73 -6.25
C LEU A 518 3.97 -36.05 -6.85
N GLY A 519 3.45 -35.20 -7.74
CA GLY A 519 2.18 -35.42 -8.43
C GLY A 519 0.96 -35.32 -7.51
N VAL A 520 1.11 -34.68 -6.34
CA VAL A 520 0.04 -34.58 -5.35
C VAL A 520 -0.80 -33.34 -5.62
N ARG A 521 -2.07 -33.52 -5.98
CA ARG A 521 -3.02 -32.41 -6.15
C ARG A 521 -3.17 -31.61 -4.87
N GLN A 522 -3.43 -30.31 -4.99
CA GLN A 522 -3.70 -29.46 -3.85
C GLN A 522 -4.98 -29.92 -3.13
N TYR A 523 -4.91 -29.98 -1.79
CA TYR A 523 -6.04 -30.38 -0.98
C TYR A 523 -7.09 -29.25 -0.94
N PRO A 524 -8.39 -29.55 -1.06
CA PRO A 524 -9.43 -28.54 -1.17
C PRO A 524 -9.74 -27.81 0.15
N ALA A 525 -9.41 -28.41 1.30
CA ALA A 525 -9.68 -27.84 2.62
C ALA A 525 -8.39 -27.69 3.45
N THR A 526 -8.24 -26.54 4.10
CA THR A 526 -7.08 -26.25 4.97
C THR A 526 -7.07 -27.16 6.21
N ARG A 527 -8.24 -27.45 6.79
CA ARG A 527 -8.43 -28.34 7.95
C ARG A 527 -8.76 -29.77 7.50
N ASP A 528 -7.77 -30.46 6.94
CA ASP A 528 -7.86 -31.86 6.52
C ASP A 528 -6.69 -32.66 7.12
N LEU A 529 -6.97 -33.75 7.83
CA LEU A 529 -5.93 -34.59 8.46
C LEU A 529 -5.05 -35.30 7.42
N ARG A 530 -5.56 -35.56 6.20
CA ARG A 530 -4.74 -36.08 5.09
C ARG A 530 -3.74 -35.03 4.63
N ARG A 531 -4.16 -33.77 4.58
CA ARG A 531 -3.26 -32.63 4.32
C ARG A 531 -2.22 -32.50 5.43
N ALA A 532 -2.60 -32.59 6.70
CA ALA A 532 -1.65 -32.58 7.82
C ALA A 532 -0.63 -33.73 7.74
N ALA A 533 -1.07 -34.95 7.45
CA ALA A 533 -0.18 -36.10 7.23
C ALA A 533 0.79 -35.86 6.07
N TRP A 534 0.34 -35.20 5.01
CA TRP A 534 1.17 -34.82 3.88
C TRP A 534 2.21 -33.75 4.28
N LEU A 535 1.77 -32.69 4.97
CA LEU A 535 2.67 -31.66 5.48
C LEU A 535 3.73 -32.23 6.42
N ALA A 536 3.39 -33.23 7.24
CA ALA A 536 4.37 -33.95 8.06
C ALA A 536 5.48 -34.59 7.21
N LYS A 537 5.12 -35.27 6.10
CA LYS A 537 6.10 -35.84 5.16
C LYS A 537 6.97 -34.76 4.54
N CYS A 538 6.37 -33.66 4.08
CA CYS A 538 7.11 -32.53 3.50
C CYS A 538 8.07 -31.89 4.53
N ARG A 539 7.61 -31.63 5.76
CA ARG A 539 8.45 -31.04 6.82
C ARG A 539 9.61 -31.95 7.21
N ASN A 540 9.40 -33.27 7.16
CA ASN A 540 10.47 -34.23 7.39
C ASN A 540 11.58 -34.18 6.32
N ARG A 541 11.31 -33.69 5.10
CA ARG A 541 12.36 -33.56 4.05
C ARG A 541 13.43 -32.53 4.42
N TYR A 542 13.03 -31.31 4.81
CA TYR A 542 14.02 -30.34 5.29
C TYR A 542 14.63 -30.76 6.63
N ARG A 543 13.88 -31.48 7.48
CA ARG A 543 14.39 -32.00 8.76
C ARG A 543 15.52 -32.99 8.55
N GLU A 544 15.34 -33.92 7.61
CA GLU A 544 16.36 -34.91 7.22
C GLU A 544 17.60 -34.22 6.68
N ARG A 545 17.43 -33.20 5.82
CA ARG A 545 18.54 -32.40 5.30
C ARG A 545 19.28 -31.64 6.39
N PHE A 546 18.54 -31.00 7.31
CA PHE A 546 19.09 -30.36 8.51
C PHE A 546 19.93 -31.35 9.33
N ALA A 547 19.38 -32.53 9.65
CA ALA A 547 20.07 -33.55 10.42
C ALA A 547 21.34 -34.09 9.74
N GLN A 548 21.39 -34.07 8.41
CA GLN A 548 22.55 -34.56 7.66
C GLN A 548 23.68 -33.54 7.57
N ALA A 549 23.39 -32.24 7.43
CA ALA A 549 24.41 -31.23 7.14
C ALA A 549 24.66 -30.20 8.24
N TYR A 550 23.73 -30.04 9.18
CA TYR A 550 23.72 -28.93 10.12
C TYR A 550 23.31 -29.39 11.52
N ALA A 551 23.57 -30.65 11.88
CA ALA A 551 23.24 -31.19 13.20
C ALA A 551 24.01 -30.52 14.36
N ASP A 552 25.11 -29.85 14.05
CA ASP A 552 25.92 -29.07 14.97
C ASP A 552 25.39 -27.63 15.21
N TYR A 553 24.38 -27.19 14.45
CA TYR A 553 23.76 -25.88 14.67
C TYR A 553 22.94 -25.88 15.97
N ASP A 554 22.90 -24.73 16.64
CA ASP A 554 22.31 -24.63 17.99
C ASP A 554 20.77 -24.66 17.99
N TYR A 555 20.17 -23.99 16.99
CA TYR A 555 18.72 -23.80 16.91
C TYR A 555 18.18 -24.06 15.51
N VAL A 556 16.87 -24.35 15.45
CA VAL A 556 16.10 -24.39 14.20
C VAL A 556 14.90 -23.46 14.33
N ILE A 557 14.70 -22.59 13.35
CA ILE A 557 13.49 -21.78 13.21
C ILE A 557 12.69 -22.33 12.04
N VAL A 558 11.44 -22.70 12.29
CA VAL A 558 10.52 -23.17 11.24
C VAL A 558 9.51 -22.06 10.96
N LEU A 559 9.28 -21.74 9.69
CA LEU A 559 8.34 -20.71 9.27
C LEU A 559 7.42 -21.16 8.13
N ASP A 560 6.21 -20.61 8.13
CA ASP A 560 5.34 -20.56 6.96
C ASP A 560 5.88 -19.52 5.97
N THR A 561 5.90 -19.85 4.67
CA THR A 561 6.48 -18.98 3.63
C THR A 561 5.48 -18.00 3.02
N ASP A 562 4.20 -18.10 3.39
CA ASP A 562 3.06 -17.28 2.98
C ASP A 562 2.66 -16.22 4.03
N LEU A 563 3.55 -15.89 4.95
CA LEU A 563 3.35 -14.86 5.99
C LEU A 563 3.41 -13.44 5.40
N MET A 564 2.29 -12.96 4.87
CA MET A 564 2.21 -11.68 4.18
C MET A 564 2.70 -10.49 5.04
N GLY A 565 2.27 -10.40 6.30
CA GLY A 565 2.69 -9.34 7.22
C GLY A 565 4.04 -9.58 7.92
N GLY A 566 4.58 -10.81 7.84
CA GLY A 566 5.88 -11.16 8.39
C GLY A 566 5.87 -11.44 9.89
N TRP A 567 7.01 -11.24 10.55
CA TRP A 567 7.20 -11.56 11.97
C TRP A 567 8.02 -10.51 12.71
N SER A 568 7.78 -10.41 14.01
CA SER A 568 8.51 -9.53 14.91
C SER A 568 9.93 -10.04 15.15
N TYR A 569 10.93 -9.22 14.82
CA TYR A 569 12.33 -9.53 15.09
C TYR A 569 12.65 -9.37 16.57
N GLU A 570 12.05 -8.35 17.21
CA GLU A 570 12.18 -8.18 18.65
C GLU A 570 11.51 -9.28 19.43
N GLY A 571 10.37 -9.78 18.95
CA GLY A 571 9.65 -10.90 19.52
C GLY A 571 10.45 -12.20 19.52
N ILE A 572 11.17 -12.46 18.42
CA ILE A 572 12.10 -13.59 18.33
C ILE A 572 13.28 -13.37 19.28
N ALA A 573 13.89 -12.18 19.30
CA ALA A 573 14.94 -11.87 20.27
C ALA A 573 14.44 -12.07 21.71
N HIS A 574 13.23 -11.63 22.03
CA HIS A 574 12.60 -11.83 23.33
C HIS A 574 12.55 -13.32 23.71
N THR A 575 12.21 -14.23 22.77
CA THR A 575 12.29 -15.68 22.96
C THR A 575 13.70 -16.13 23.39
N PHE A 576 14.74 -15.69 22.69
CA PHE A 576 16.13 -16.03 23.03
C PHE A 576 16.58 -15.45 24.37
N GLY A 577 15.97 -14.36 24.83
CA GLY A 577 16.21 -13.80 26.16
C GLY A 577 15.67 -14.64 27.32
N HIS A 578 14.78 -15.60 27.04
CA HIS A 578 14.31 -16.57 28.03
C HIS A 578 15.27 -17.75 28.14
N GLU A 579 15.26 -18.37 29.31
CA GLU A 579 15.99 -19.60 29.58
C GLU A 579 15.01 -20.76 29.67
N SER A 580 15.53 -21.98 29.55
CA SER A 580 14.78 -23.19 29.87
C SER A 580 13.50 -23.41 29.05
N TRP A 581 13.63 -23.38 27.72
CA TRP A 581 12.59 -23.80 26.78
C TRP A 581 13.16 -24.84 25.80
N ASP A 582 12.27 -25.66 25.25
CA ASP A 582 12.60 -26.64 24.18
C ASP A 582 12.02 -26.17 22.83
N PHE A 583 10.83 -25.60 22.91
CA PHE A 583 10.14 -25.00 21.78
C PHE A 583 9.35 -23.76 22.20
N VAL A 584 9.36 -22.74 21.35
CA VAL A 584 8.54 -21.54 21.48
C VAL A 584 7.87 -21.21 20.16
N GLY A 585 6.53 -21.30 20.12
CA GLY A 585 5.72 -20.88 18.99
C GLY A 585 5.29 -19.41 19.07
N SER A 586 4.87 -18.89 17.92
CA SER A 586 4.47 -17.51 17.74
C SER A 586 3.02 -17.24 18.13
N TYR A 587 2.74 -15.98 18.48
CA TYR A 587 1.39 -15.46 18.52
C TYR A 587 0.96 -15.04 17.11
N GLY A 588 0.40 -16.00 16.36
CA GLY A 588 -0.04 -15.79 14.98
C GLY A 588 -1.36 -15.01 14.92
N LEU A 589 -1.40 -13.94 14.15
CA LEU A 589 -2.54 -13.05 14.01
C LEU A 589 -3.02 -12.96 12.56
N LEU A 590 -4.35 -12.99 12.40
CA LEU A 590 -5.01 -12.72 11.13
C LEU A 590 -5.88 -11.47 11.27
N GLY A 591 -5.75 -10.57 10.31
CA GLY A 591 -6.52 -9.34 10.24
C GLY A 591 -8.02 -9.59 10.09
N ARG A 592 -8.82 -8.70 10.67
CA ARG A 592 -10.28 -8.68 10.52
C ARG A 592 -10.80 -7.25 10.47
N VAL A 593 -11.81 -7.00 9.64
CA VAL A 593 -12.46 -5.68 9.59
C VAL A 593 -13.13 -5.42 10.96
N PRO A 594 -12.68 -4.39 11.72
CA PRO A 594 -13.28 -4.07 13.01
C PRO A 594 -14.72 -3.59 12.85
N ARG A 595 -15.61 -3.93 13.79
CA ARG A 595 -16.98 -3.38 13.81
C ARG A 595 -17.06 -2.02 14.49
N ARG A 596 -16.07 -1.70 15.33
CA ARG A 596 -15.94 -0.44 16.06
C ARG A 596 -14.50 0.05 15.95
N ALA A 597 -14.30 1.36 16.02
CA ALA A 597 -12.98 1.98 15.84
C ALA A 597 -11.96 1.59 16.93
N ASP A 598 -12.42 1.18 18.12
CA ASP A 598 -11.62 0.79 19.27
C ASP A 598 -11.33 -0.73 19.33
N GLU A 599 -11.91 -1.51 18.42
CA GLU A 599 -11.77 -2.97 18.43
C GLU A 599 -10.40 -3.39 17.86
N PHE A 600 -9.70 -4.30 18.58
CA PHE A 600 -8.44 -4.85 18.11
C PHE A 600 -8.63 -5.55 16.75
N PRO A 601 -7.90 -5.12 15.70
CA PRO A 601 -8.19 -5.48 14.31
C PRO A 601 -7.66 -6.86 13.91
N TYR A 602 -7.28 -7.68 14.88
CA TYR A 602 -6.77 -9.03 14.65
C TYR A 602 -7.51 -10.07 15.50
N VAL A 603 -7.46 -11.31 15.04
CA VAL A 603 -7.83 -12.51 15.79
C VAL A 603 -6.65 -13.47 15.84
N HIS A 604 -6.62 -14.31 16.87
CA HIS A 604 -5.63 -15.38 16.96
C HIS A 604 -5.88 -16.41 15.85
N PHE A 605 -4.83 -16.70 15.08
CA PHE A 605 -4.84 -17.62 13.95
C PHE A 605 -4.15 -18.94 14.31
N ASP A 606 -4.20 -19.92 13.41
CA ASP A 606 -3.63 -21.27 13.63
C ASP A 606 -4.16 -21.99 14.89
N THR A 607 -5.46 -21.82 15.16
CA THR A 607 -6.14 -22.39 16.32
C THR A 607 -6.22 -23.92 16.33
N TRP A 608 -5.79 -24.59 15.25
CA TRP A 608 -5.79 -26.05 15.16
C TRP A 608 -4.51 -26.67 15.74
N ALA A 609 -3.38 -25.97 15.62
CA ALA A 609 -2.11 -26.34 16.26
C ALA A 609 -2.03 -25.89 17.73
N PHE A 610 -2.91 -24.98 18.16
CA PHE A 610 -2.93 -24.40 19.51
C PHE A 610 -3.67 -25.27 20.53
N HIS A 611 -2.91 -25.83 21.47
CA HIS A 611 -3.37 -26.62 22.60
C HIS A 611 -2.78 -26.02 23.88
N PRO A 612 -3.50 -25.17 24.61
CA PRO A 612 -2.98 -24.56 25.83
C PRO A 612 -2.82 -25.59 26.95
N ALA A 613 -1.79 -25.41 27.79
CA ALA A 613 -1.54 -26.33 28.89
C ALA A 613 -2.67 -26.30 29.94
N LYS A 614 -2.82 -27.42 30.66
CA LYS A 614 -3.78 -27.52 31.77
C LYS A 614 -3.51 -26.44 32.82
N GLY A 615 -4.59 -25.85 33.33
CA GLY A 615 -4.52 -24.80 34.36
C GLY A 615 -4.29 -23.38 33.84
N THR A 616 -4.06 -23.19 32.53
CA THR A 616 -3.96 -21.84 31.95
C THR A 616 -5.34 -21.22 31.70
N ALA A 617 -5.45 -19.89 31.76
CA ALA A 617 -6.69 -19.18 31.44
C ALA A 617 -7.12 -19.41 29.97
N ALA A 618 -6.15 -19.55 29.05
CA ALA A 618 -6.41 -19.87 27.65
C ALA A 618 -7.20 -21.18 27.47
N ARG A 619 -7.03 -22.16 28.38
CA ARG A 619 -7.78 -23.43 28.35
C ARG A 619 -9.27 -23.26 28.62
N GLN A 620 -9.67 -22.16 29.23
CA GLN A 620 -11.08 -21.87 29.56
C GLN A 620 -11.83 -21.21 28.39
N LEU A 621 -11.13 -20.83 27.31
CA LEU A 621 -11.75 -20.25 26.13
C LEU A 621 -12.60 -21.29 25.40
N THR A 622 -13.82 -20.91 25.03
CA THR A 622 -14.70 -21.72 24.17
C THR A 622 -14.30 -21.63 22.70
N ASN A 623 -13.59 -20.57 22.32
CA ASN A 623 -13.08 -20.33 20.98
C ASN A 623 -11.67 -19.73 21.07
N PHE A 624 -10.66 -20.46 20.60
CA PHE A 624 -9.27 -20.01 20.71
C PHE A 624 -8.92 -18.82 19.80
N ALA A 625 -9.78 -18.44 18.84
CA ALA A 625 -9.61 -17.20 18.07
C ALA A 625 -9.80 -15.94 18.93
N ASP A 626 -10.47 -16.09 20.08
CA ASP A 626 -10.72 -15.03 21.05
C ASP A 626 -9.56 -14.85 22.05
N LEU A 627 -8.48 -15.64 21.91
CA LEU A 627 -7.26 -15.44 22.70
C LEU A 627 -6.75 -14.00 22.49
N ARG A 628 -6.43 -13.33 23.60
CA ARG A 628 -5.86 -11.98 23.62
C ARG A 628 -4.63 -12.00 24.51
N LEU A 629 -3.48 -11.77 23.90
CA LEU A 629 -2.18 -11.64 24.55
C LEU A 629 -1.58 -10.29 24.17
N HIS A 630 -0.73 -9.75 25.03
CA HIS A 630 -0.05 -8.47 24.83
C HIS A 630 1.45 -8.68 24.78
N ARG A 631 2.14 -7.85 24.00
CA ARG A 631 3.61 -7.84 24.00
C ARG A 631 4.13 -7.55 25.41
N GLY A 632 5.13 -8.32 25.83
CA GLY A 632 5.69 -8.26 27.19
C GLY A 632 5.05 -9.21 28.19
N ASP A 633 3.89 -9.81 27.87
CA ASP A 633 3.30 -10.86 28.70
C ASP A 633 4.28 -12.06 28.86
N PRO A 634 4.22 -12.78 30.01
CA PRO A 634 5.01 -14.00 30.19
C PRO A 634 4.76 -15.06 29.11
N LEU A 635 5.73 -15.96 28.93
CA LEU A 635 5.54 -17.13 28.07
C LEU A 635 4.33 -17.94 28.54
N LEU A 636 3.41 -18.25 27.62
CA LEU A 636 2.22 -19.05 27.88
C LEU A 636 2.55 -20.54 27.72
N PRO A 637 2.44 -21.38 28.77
CA PRO A 637 2.67 -22.81 28.64
C PRO A 637 1.63 -23.47 27.74
N VAL A 638 2.07 -24.34 26.84
CA VAL A 638 1.22 -25.05 25.88
C VAL A 638 1.56 -26.53 25.79
N GLU A 639 0.59 -27.35 25.40
CA GLU A 639 0.82 -28.72 24.94
C GLU A 639 1.25 -28.76 23.47
N SER A 640 0.88 -27.74 22.68
CA SER A 640 1.31 -27.49 21.29
C SER A 640 0.91 -26.08 20.85
N CYS A 641 1.68 -25.44 19.99
CA CYS A 641 1.28 -24.29 19.18
C CYS A 641 2.21 -24.20 17.95
N PHE A 642 1.92 -23.35 16.97
CA PHE A 642 2.89 -23.00 15.93
C PHE A 642 2.77 -21.52 15.57
N GLY A 643 1.63 -21.10 15.03
CA GLY A 643 1.36 -19.67 14.79
C GLY A 643 2.24 -19.07 13.70
N GLY A 644 2.63 -19.87 12.71
CA GLY A 644 3.37 -19.45 11.52
C GLY A 644 4.88 -19.41 11.66
N LEU A 645 5.40 -19.28 12.89
CA LEU A 645 6.84 -19.35 13.17
C LEU A 645 7.10 -20.03 14.51
N GLY A 646 8.02 -20.99 14.53
CA GLY A 646 8.40 -21.75 15.70
C GLY A 646 9.91 -21.80 15.89
N VAL A 647 10.39 -21.56 17.12
CA VAL A 647 11.80 -21.66 17.49
C VAL A 647 12.02 -22.94 18.29
N TYR A 648 12.96 -23.77 17.84
CA TYR A 648 13.29 -25.06 18.44
C TYR A 648 14.76 -25.10 18.83
N ARG A 649 15.09 -25.76 19.94
CA ARG A 649 16.45 -26.28 20.14
C ARG A 649 16.71 -27.37 19.11
N SER A 650 17.87 -27.38 18.46
CA SER A 650 18.20 -28.35 17.40
C SER A 650 17.98 -29.80 17.80
N ALA A 651 18.32 -30.16 19.04
CA ALA A 651 18.12 -31.49 19.61
C ALA A 651 16.67 -32.01 19.45
N CYS A 652 15.68 -31.12 19.50
CA CYS A 652 14.28 -31.49 19.35
C CYS A 652 13.98 -32.06 17.96
N LEU A 653 14.51 -31.44 16.90
CA LEU A 653 14.24 -31.86 15.51
C LEU A 653 15.21 -32.93 15.00
N LEU A 654 16.35 -33.12 15.67
CA LEU A 654 17.23 -34.27 15.46
C LEU A 654 16.57 -35.56 15.97
N GLU A 655 15.99 -35.50 17.17
CA GLU A 655 15.40 -36.68 17.83
C GLU A 655 13.97 -36.98 17.34
N CYS A 656 13.17 -35.95 17.05
CA CYS A 656 11.74 -36.11 16.77
C CYS A 656 11.38 -35.76 15.32
N ALA A 657 10.64 -36.66 14.66
CA ALA A 657 10.06 -36.44 13.33
C ALA A 657 8.63 -35.87 13.42
N TYR A 658 8.24 -35.08 12.42
CA TYR A 658 6.85 -34.63 12.25
C TYR A 658 5.92 -35.80 11.98
N ALA A 659 4.71 -35.76 12.55
CA ALA A 659 3.66 -36.75 12.34
C ALA A 659 2.29 -36.14 12.61
N SER A 660 1.24 -36.67 11.98
CA SER A 660 -0.15 -36.26 12.18
C SER A 660 -0.97 -37.34 12.91
N ASP A 661 -0.32 -38.08 13.82
CA ASP A 661 -0.92 -39.19 14.59
C ASP A 661 -1.87 -38.69 15.69
N THR A 662 -1.61 -37.49 16.24
CA THR A 662 -2.42 -36.89 17.32
C THR A 662 -3.14 -35.59 16.91
N GLY A 663 -3.15 -35.27 15.62
CA GLY A 663 -3.79 -34.07 15.09
C GLY A 663 -3.07 -33.55 13.85
N VAL A 664 -2.75 -32.25 13.86
CA VAL A 664 -1.87 -31.64 12.86
C VAL A 664 -0.42 -32.11 13.02
N GLU A 665 0.42 -31.88 12.01
CA GLU A 665 1.81 -32.30 12.01
C GLU A 665 2.64 -31.70 13.17
N HIS A 666 2.30 -30.48 13.59
CA HIS A 666 2.92 -29.83 14.74
C HIS A 666 2.53 -30.50 16.07
N THR A 667 1.27 -30.90 16.25
CA THR A 667 0.84 -31.59 17.48
C THR A 667 1.50 -32.95 17.63
N GLY A 668 1.64 -33.73 16.54
CA GLY A 668 2.32 -35.02 16.62
C GLY A 668 3.83 -34.89 16.82
N LEU A 669 4.47 -33.85 16.27
CA LEU A 669 5.86 -33.51 16.60
C LEU A 669 6.01 -33.21 18.12
N HIS A 670 5.18 -32.30 18.65
CA HIS A 670 5.25 -31.89 20.05
C HIS A 670 4.95 -33.04 21.02
N ASP A 671 4.07 -33.96 20.66
CA ASP A 671 3.84 -35.17 21.45
C ASP A 671 5.04 -36.11 21.47
N ARG A 672 5.77 -36.23 20.35
CA ARG A 672 7.03 -36.99 20.30
C ARG A 672 8.12 -36.31 21.12
N MET A 673 8.23 -34.98 21.03
CA MET A 673 9.15 -34.18 21.84
C MET A 673 8.92 -34.40 23.34
N LYS A 674 7.67 -34.28 23.80
CA LYS A 674 7.31 -34.54 25.21
C LYS A 674 7.68 -35.96 25.65
N ARG A 675 7.43 -36.97 24.81
CA ARG A 675 7.82 -38.38 25.09
C ARG A 675 9.34 -38.58 25.13
N ALA A 676 10.10 -37.77 24.39
CA ALA A 676 11.56 -37.77 24.39
C ALA A 676 12.17 -36.91 25.51
N GLY A 677 11.36 -36.31 26.38
CA GLY A 677 11.81 -35.46 27.50
C GLY A 677 11.99 -33.98 27.16
N PHE A 678 11.53 -33.54 25.99
CA PHE A 678 11.47 -32.13 25.60
C PHE A 678 10.05 -31.59 25.85
N ASP A 679 9.74 -31.25 27.10
CA ASP A 679 8.38 -30.91 27.54
C ASP A 679 8.18 -29.42 27.86
N ARG A 680 9.20 -28.57 27.68
CA ARG A 680 9.12 -27.13 27.94
C ARG A 680 8.69 -26.37 26.69
N LEU A 681 7.39 -26.46 26.40
CA LEU A 681 6.74 -25.87 25.23
C LEU A 681 5.96 -24.62 25.61
N PHE A 682 6.17 -23.54 24.86
CA PHE A 682 5.51 -22.25 25.12
C PHE A 682 5.01 -21.57 23.85
N LEU A 683 4.05 -20.67 24.02
CA LEU A 683 3.74 -19.60 23.09
C LEU A 683 4.30 -18.29 23.66
N ASN A 684 5.03 -17.50 22.86
CA ASN A 684 5.52 -16.19 23.28
C ASN A 684 4.61 -15.06 22.75
N PRO A 685 3.89 -14.34 23.64
CA PRO A 685 3.06 -13.18 23.27
C PRO A 685 3.80 -12.09 22.49
N SER A 686 5.10 -11.92 22.75
CA SER A 686 5.95 -10.95 22.06
C SER A 686 6.38 -11.42 20.67
N GLN A 687 6.39 -12.74 20.39
CA GLN A 687 6.78 -13.32 19.09
C GLN A 687 5.61 -13.27 18.10
N VAL A 688 5.19 -12.06 17.74
CA VAL A 688 4.04 -11.80 16.87
C VAL A 688 4.34 -12.17 15.42
N VAL A 689 3.40 -12.84 14.77
CA VAL A 689 3.42 -13.19 13.34
C VAL A 689 2.12 -12.73 12.70
N LEU A 690 2.20 -12.17 11.49
CA LEU A 690 1.04 -11.65 10.75
C LEU A 690 0.79 -12.43 9.45
N TYR A 691 -0.35 -13.10 9.38
CA TYR A 691 -0.84 -13.78 8.17
C TYR A 691 -1.49 -12.82 7.16
N SER A 692 -2.01 -11.69 7.65
CA SER A 692 -2.45 -10.54 6.83
C SER A 692 -1.41 -9.42 6.88
N PRO A 693 -1.48 -8.38 6.03
CA PRO A 693 -0.61 -7.22 6.18
C PRO A 693 -0.95 -6.48 7.48
N GLY A 694 -0.01 -5.65 7.97
CA GLY A 694 -0.27 -4.77 9.09
C GLY A 694 -1.41 -3.79 8.79
N TYR A 695 -2.17 -3.42 9.83
CA TYR A 695 -3.30 -2.49 9.77
C TYR A 695 -2.90 -1.02 9.73
#